data_AF-A0A2D9T2B6-F1
#
_entry.id   AF-A0A2D9T2B6-F1
#
_cell.length_a   1.000
_cell.length_b   1.000
_cell.length_c   1.000
_cell.angle_alpha   90.00
_cell.angle_beta   90.00
_cell.angle_gamma   90.00
#
_symmetry.space_group_name_H-M   'P 1'
#
loop_
_entity.id
_entity.type
_entity.pdbx_description
1 polymer ?
#
loop_
_entity_poly.entity_id
_entity_poly.type
_entity_poly.pdbx_seq_one_letter_code
_entity_poly.pdbx_strand_id
1 'polypeptide(L)'
;MKRWAKHFLTATVVVSLATGMSIAAVGCDDDEAEAAGGGAGALGPVHTDLLARAHLADIDQAGLFIDFGTAAQNKYTVGDWNAGWGSRGHDGDRTFANVGRRGRVFFHADQASDRYVTLQVRPRGTGALTPYINGEQIQSIFFEGESWQEVGFALPAAHLHEGDNQLMLTFGGVTNIGGEDVAVQVDSVRISEGSSAPSGSFVAPAWGTYVGAALMGGVEKTAITLATPSTASFYVEVPEGGKLTFAVAQEGEAGGEARIRVQAEGAQGREVFARNLGAEWEPGEVDLASFAGKIVRVELQATGGQGRVAWAEPRIVVQPREIPETESAKNVVVVLCDTLRASKLRVFNPSSRVRTPVLDELAEDSAVFEAAQSTENWTKPAVAAVLTGLHPMDHGARTQGAVLSDEVTTLAEHFDGQGFATGGFIANGYVSDRFGFDQGWDRYKNFIREPGASSEAEDVFREAGDWAMEHKDERFFLYVHTIDPHVPYDPEDEFVSMYDSRSDYAGQVQPRMTGELLHDAKRNPPRVTFTESDITRLQALHDGEITQHDRHMGAFIERLKEAGLWEDTVFVFVADHGEEFQEHGSWGHGHSVYQELLHVPFLVHRAGQVPASRIPTRVSTIDLAPTVVALAGLEPMSGIAGRSLVPLLHGATRQGPELAMSEFLDERRVMMAGPWKLIVRGNLTSSLFDLEHDPGENTQLDLESHPIAARYLRIMQGQFLAATDRSDWLNAEQRQGQRHTAGDVQMDDELQQQLRELGYLN
;
A
#
# COMPACT_ATOMS: atom_id res chain seq x y z
N MET A 1 6.28 -71.85 -13.58
CA MET A 1 5.58 -72.47 -14.73
C MET A 1 5.43 -71.43 -15.83
N LYS A 2 5.38 -71.85 -17.11
CA LYS A 2 4.89 -71.17 -18.36
C LYS A 2 4.61 -69.65 -18.31
N ARG A 3 4.91 -68.82 -19.33
CA ARG A 3 5.77 -68.83 -20.55
C ARG A 3 5.53 -67.43 -21.19
N TRP A 4 6.55 -66.69 -21.64
CA TRP A 4 6.79 -66.34 -23.07
C TRP A 4 5.64 -65.56 -23.79
N ALA A 5 5.86 -64.53 -24.63
CA ALA A 5 7.09 -63.96 -25.20
C ALA A 5 6.80 -62.77 -26.18
N LYS A 6 7.78 -61.82 -26.32
CA LYS A 6 8.33 -61.26 -27.60
C LYS A 6 7.39 -60.42 -28.54
N HIS A 7 7.80 -59.56 -29.50
CA HIS A 7 9.06 -58.98 -30.07
C HIS A 7 8.69 -57.88 -31.12
N PHE A 8 9.54 -57.01 -31.73
CA PHE A 8 10.90 -56.43 -31.48
C PHE A 8 11.18 -55.29 -32.51
N LEU A 9 11.80 -54.17 -32.11
CA LEU A 9 12.57 -53.19 -32.96
C LEU A 9 11.79 -52.44 -34.10
N THR A 10 12.23 -51.31 -34.70
CA THR A 10 13.59 -50.73 -34.88
C THR A 10 13.53 -49.21 -35.21
N ALA A 11 14.54 -48.43 -34.76
CA ALA A 11 15.14 -47.21 -35.39
C ALA A 11 14.23 -46.01 -35.85
N THR A 12 14.65 -44.75 -36.01
CA THR A 12 15.95 -44.03 -35.98
C THR A 12 15.65 -42.56 -35.59
N VAL A 13 16.44 -41.90 -34.74
CA VAL A 13 16.54 -40.42 -34.73
C VAL A 13 18.01 -39.99 -34.58
N VAL A 14 18.37 -38.93 -35.29
CA VAL A 14 19.73 -38.46 -35.54
C VAL A 14 20.30 -37.67 -34.35
N VAL A 15 21.57 -37.90 -34.03
CA VAL A 15 22.37 -37.02 -33.15
C VAL A 15 22.84 -35.80 -33.96
N SER A 16 22.52 -34.60 -33.48
CA SER A 16 23.21 -33.36 -33.84
C SER A 16 23.49 -32.55 -32.58
N LEU A 17 24.67 -31.93 -32.54
CA LEU A 17 25.21 -31.30 -31.34
C LEU A 17 24.59 -29.92 -31.06
N ALA A 18 24.26 -29.67 -29.80
CA ALA A 18 24.25 -28.35 -29.20
C ALA A 18 24.93 -28.46 -27.83
N THR A 19 26.05 -27.75 -27.65
CA THR A 19 26.83 -27.75 -26.42
C THR A 19 26.12 -26.95 -25.34
N GLY A 20 25.75 -27.60 -24.24
CA GLY A 20 25.32 -26.90 -23.03
C GLY A 20 26.51 -26.22 -22.35
N MET A 21 26.40 -24.92 -22.11
CA MET A 21 27.23 -24.19 -21.15
C MET A 21 26.35 -23.86 -19.94
N SER A 22 26.74 -24.37 -18.77
CA SER A 22 26.18 -23.92 -17.50
C SER A 22 26.60 -22.47 -17.27
N ILE A 23 25.64 -21.58 -17.08
CA ILE A 23 25.90 -20.25 -16.51
C ILE A 23 25.92 -20.43 -15.00
N ALA A 24 27.08 -20.24 -14.39
CA ALA A 24 27.20 -20.19 -12.94
C ALA A 24 26.64 -18.85 -12.43
N ALA A 25 25.97 -18.87 -11.28
CA ALA A 25 25.69 -17.65 -10.54
C ALA A 25 27.02 -17.02 -10.12
N VAL A 26 27.23 -15.76 -10.51
CA VAL A 26 28.32 -14.91 -10.04
C VAL A 26 27.68 -13.91 -9.10
N GLY A 27 28.17 -13.84 -7.86
CA GLY A 27 27.75 -12.82 -6.90
C GLY A 27 28.23 -11.44 -7.34
N CYS A 28 27.47 -10.40 -7.01
CA CYS A 28 27.93 -9.03 -7.17
C CYS A 28 28.95 -8.73 -6.06
N ASP A 29 30.23 -8.76 -6.41
CA ASP A 29 31.24 -7.96 -5.69
C ASP A 29 31.18 -6.55 -6.29
N ASP A 30 30.60 -5.60 -5.55
CA ASP A 30 30.59 -4.18 -5.92
C ASP A 30 31.94 -3.55 -5.54
N ASP A 31 32.93 -3.62 -6.44
CA ASP A 31 34.13 -2.77 -6.40
C ASP A 31 34.75 -2.63 -7.81
N GLU A 32 35.44 -1.51 -8.04
CA GLU A 32 36.10 -1.11 -9.31
C GLU A 32 35.19 -0.67 -10.49
N ALA A 33 34.53 0.48 -10.35
CA ALA A 33 34.01 1.26 -11.48
C ALA A 33 34.43 2.75 -11.44
N GLU A 34 35.73 3.03 -11.27
CA GLU A 34 36.29 4.39 -11.45
C GLU A 34 37.21 4.51 -12.68
N ALA A 35 37.25 5.74 -13.21
CA ALA A 35 38.18 6.27 -14.22
C ALA A 35 38.00 5.87 -15.71
N ALA A 36 37.06 6.54 -16.38
CA ALA A 36 37.42 7.40 -17.54
C ALA A 36 36.30 8.35 -17.99
N GLY A 37 36.47 9.66 -17.78
CA GLY A 37 35.95 10.69 -18.69
C GLY A 37 34.79 11.59 -18.24
N GLY A 38 35.10 12.78 -17.72
CA GLY A 38 34.38 13.98 -18.14
C GLY A 38 33.25 14.57 -17.26
N GLY A 39 33.53 14.86 -15.98
CA GLY A 39 33.00 16.08 -15.35
C GLY A 39 31.48 16.25 -15.25
N ALA A 40 30.78 15.26 -14.71
CA ALA A 40 29.52 15.48 -13.98
C ALA A 40 29.79 15.31 -12.48
N GLY A 41 29.21 16.16 -11.63
CA GLY A 41 29.24 15.93 -10.18
C GLY A 41 28.50 14.63 -9.88
N ALA A 42 29.01 13.83 -8.92
CA ALA A 42 28.41 12.55 -8.56
C ALA A 42 26.91 12.73 -8.27
N LEU A 43 26.07 12.13 -9.12
CA LEU A 43 24.62 12.20 -8.97
C LEU A 43 24.23 11.45 -7.69
N GLY A 44 23.44 12.11 -6.84
CA GLY A 44 22.99 11.52 -5.58
C GLY A 44 22.07 10.30 -5.79
N PRO A 45 21.74 9.57 -4.71
CA PRO A 45 20.93 8.37 -4.80
C PRO A 45 19.57 8.63 -5.46
N VAL A 46 19.16 7.70 -6.31
CA VAL A 46 17.89 7.76 -7.04
C VAL A 46 16.74 7.48 -6.09
N HIS A 47 15.88 8.46 -5.89
CA HIS A 47 14.63 8.29 -5.14
C HIS A 47 13.51 7.74 -6.04
N THR A 48 13.39 8.28 -7.26
CA THR A 48 12.39 7.86 -8.24
C THR A 48 13.02 7.79 -9.63
N ASP A 49 13.09 6.59 -10.21
CA ASP A 49 13.40 6.40 -11.64
C ASP A 49 12.09 6.44 -12.46
N LEU A 50 11.92 7.47 -13.29
CA LEU A 50 10.73 7.65 -14.13
C LEU A 50 10.77 6.76 -15.39
N LEU A 51 11.94 6.30 -15.81
CA LEU A 51 12.09 5.36 -16.92
C LEU A 51 11.61 3.96 -16.51
N ALA A 52 12.05 3.48 -15.34
CA ALA A 52 11.54 2.23 -14.75
C ALA A 52 10.03 2.29 -14.48
N ARG A 53 9.52 3.45 -14.07
CA ARG A 53 8.10 3.70 -13.79
C ARG A 53 7.31 4.25 -14.99
N ALA A 54 7.83 4.18 -16.22
CA ALA A 54 7.17 4.74 -17.41
C ALA A 54 5.76 4.15 -17.66
N HIS A 55 5.49 2.91 -17.22
CA HIS A 55 4.17 2.29 -17.30
C HIS A 55 3.11 2.99 -16.42
N LEU A 56 3.54 3.78 -15.43
CA LEU A 56 2.67 4.61 -14.58
C LEU A 56 2.38 5.99 -15.18
N ALA A 57 3.11 6.39 -16.23
CA ALA A 57 2.84 7.65 -16.93
C ALA A 57 1.55 7.58 -17.75
N ASP A 58 0.85 8.71 -17.81
CA ASP A 58 -0.17 8.95 -18.83
C ASP A 58 0.55 9.39 -20.11
N ILE A 59 0.46 8.57 -21.17
CA ILE A 59 1.15 8.78 -22.45
C ILE A 59 0.17 9.39 -23.45
N ASP A 60 0.32 10.69 -23.73
CA ASP A 60 -0.38 11.36 -24.83
C ASP A 60 0.54 11.47 -26.05
N GLN A 61 0.06 10.96 -27.19
CA GLN A 61 0.72 11.12 -28.48
C GLN A 61 -0.34 11.49 -29.52
N ALA A 62 -0.81 12.75 -29.47
CA ALA A 62 -2.02 13.22 -30.11
C ALA A 62 -3.27 12.46 -29.61
N GLY A 63 -3.44 12.44 -28.30
CA GLY A 63 -4.44 11.69 -27.56
C GLY A 63 -3.79 10.64 -26.65
N LEU A 64 -4.35 10.50 -25.46
CA LEU A 64 -4.01 9.51 -24.45
C LEU A 64 -4.09 8.10 -25.02
N PHE A 65 -3.04 7.30 -24.88
CA PHE A 65 -3.00 5.91 -25.29
C PHE A 65 -2.85 4.98 -24.08
N ILE A 66 -3.68 3.93 -24.04
CA ILE A 66 -3.70 2.92 -22.99
C ILE A 66 -3.53 1.55 -23.63
N ASP A 67 -2.42 0.89 -23.30
CA ASP A 67 -2.08 -0.47 -23.71
C ASP A 67 -2.72 -1.47 -22.74
N PHE A 68 -3.84 -2.07 -23.15
CA PHE A 68 -4.69 -2.92 -22.30
C PHE A 68 -4.16 -4.34 -22.13
N GLY A 69 -3.08 -4.72 -22.81
CA GLY A 69 -2.44 -6.01 -22.59
C GLY A 69 -1.34 -6.00 -21.51
N THR A 70 -0.97 -4.83 -21.00
CA THR A 70 0.25 -4.64 -20.18
C THR A 70 -0.06 -4.05 -18.80
N ALA A 71 0.98 -3.82 -17.99
CA ALA A 71 0.88 -3.11 -16.71
C ALA A 71 0.40 -1.65 -16.87
N ALA A 72 0.51 -1.06 -18.07
CA ALA A 72 0.09 0.31 -18.32
C ALA A 72 -1.40 0.57 -18.05
N GLN A 73 -2.25 -0.48 -18.11
CA GLN A 73 -3.68 -0.39 -17.81
C GLN A 73 -4.01 -0.24 -16.32
N ASN A 74 -3.16 -0.73 -15.41
CA ASN A 74 -3.47 -0.95 -13.98
C ASN A 74 -4.05 0.31 -13.31
N LYS A 75 -3.45 1.46 -13.62
CA LYS A 75 -3.82 2.79 -13.12
C LYS A 75 -5.19 3.30 -13.60
N TYR A 76 -5.68 2.78 -14.73
CA TYR A 76 -6.99 3.13 -15.29
C TYR A 76 -8.09 2.16 -14.84
N THR A 77 -7.75 0.96 -14.38
CA THR A 77 -8.71 -0.10 -14.05
C THR A 77 -8.88 -0.38 -12.55
N VAL A 78 -8.27 0.44 -11.67
CA VAL A 78 -8.22 0.18 -10.19
C VAL A 78 -7.60 -1.19 -9.90
N GLY A 79 -6.59 -1.57 -10.69
CA GLY A 79 -5.95 -2.88 -10.61
C GLY A 79 -6.93 -4.04 -10.82
N ASP A 80 -7.88 -3.84 -11.73
CA ASP A 80 -8.96 -4.75 -12.14
C ASP A 80 -10.01 -5.05 -11.03
N TRP A 81 -9.78 -4.61 -9.78
CA TRP A 81 -10.67 -4.82 -8.63
C TRP A 81 -12.05 -4.17 -8.84
N ASN A 82 -13.09 -5.01 -8.93
CA ASN A 82 -14.48 -4.63 -9.21
C ASN A 82 -14.70 -3.80 -10.50
N ALA A 83 -13.67 -3.65 -11.35
CA ALA A 83 -13.73 -2.87 -12.58
C ALA A 83 -14.25 -3.67 -13.78
N GLY A 84 -14.24 -5.01 -13.70
CA GLY A 84 -14.83 -5.93 -14.69
C GLY A 84 -13.88 -6.37 -15.81
N TRP A 85 -12.60 -6.03 -15.68
CA TRP A 85 -11.49 -6.58 -16.45
C TRP A 85 -11.08 -7.95 -15.90
N GLY A 86 -10.58 -8.82 -16.76
CA GLY A 86 -10.19 -10.20 -16.45
C GLY A 86 -8.77 -10.52 -16.88
N SER A 87 -8.48 -11.79 -17.14
CA SER A 87 -7.13 -12.22 -17.52
C SER A 87 -6.58 -11.51 -18.76
N ARG A 88 -5.25 -11.36 -18.77
CA ARG A 88 -4.46 -10.80 -19.87
C ARG A 88 -3.93 -11.94 -20.75
N GLY A 89 -3.72 -11.66 -22.02
CA GLY A 89 -3.22 -12.64 -22.98
C GLY A 89 -2.51 -11.99 -24.16
N HIS A 90 -2.05 -12.83 -25.09
CA HIS A 90 -1.34 -12.40 -26.29
C HIS A 90 -1.88 -13.10 -27.55
N ASP A 91 -1.71 -12.45 -28.70
CA ASP A 91 -2.12 -12.94 -30.01
C ASP A 91 -1.12 -12.46 -31.08
N GLY A 92 -0.12 -13.31 -31.35
CA GLY A 92 1.11 -12.86 -32.01
C GLY A 92 1.81 -11.80 -31.14
N ASP A 93 2.14 -10.67 -31.75
CA ASP A 93 2.79 -9.52 -31.11
C ASP A 93 1.79 -8.60 -30.37
N ARG A 94 0.48 -8.84 -30.47
CA ARG A 94 -0.54 -8.07 -29.73
C ARG A 94 -0.71 -8.63 -28.33
N THR A 95 -0.86 -7.74 -27.35
CA THR A 95 -1.28 -8.08 -25.99
C THR A 95 -2.71 -7.56 -25.77
N PHE A 96 -3.49 -8.21 -24.89
CA PHE A 96 -4.88 -7.82 -24.64
C PHE A 96 -5.34 -8.16 -23.22
N ALA A 97 -6.40 -7.50 -22.76
CA ALA A 97 -7.20 -7.91 -21.59
C ALA A 97 -8.56 -8.47 -22.03
N ASN A 98 -9.04 -9.50 -21.33
CA ASN A 98 -10.45 -9.89 -21.36
C ASN A 98 -11.29 -8.85 -20.59
N VAL A 99 -12.51 -8.59 -21.04
CA VAL A 99 -13.50 -7.81 -20.28
C VAL A 99 -14.85 -8.52 -20.27
N GLY A 100 -15.53 -8.50 -19.12
CA GLY A 100 -16.85 -9.10 -18.96
C GLY A 100 -17.97 -8.22 -19.51
N ARG A 101 -19.18 -8.35 -18.95
CA ARG A 101 -20.35 -7.54 -19.37
C ARG A 101 -20.17 -6.03 -19.17
N ARG A 102 -19.25 -5.62 -18.30
CA ARG A 102 -18.95 -4.23 -17.97
C ARG A 102 -17.44 -4.09 -17.75
N GLY A 103 -16.84 -3.04 -18.28
CA GLY A 103 -15.45 -2.65 -17.99
C GLY A 103 -15.37 -1.16 -17.66
N ARG A 104 -14.68 -0.78 -16.59
CA ARG A 104 -14.49 0.63 -16.18
C ARG A 104 -13.07 1.12 -16.44
N VAL A 105 -12.94 2.32 -16.96
CA VAL A 105 -11.68 3.01 -17.25
C VAL A 105 -11.73 4.42 -16.65
N PHE A 106 -10.77 4.76 -15.80
CA PHE A 106 -10.64 6.08 -15.18
C PHE A 106 -9.49 6.86 -15.80
N PHE A 107 -9.77 7.96 -16.51
CA PHE A 107 -8.78 8.75 -17.22
C PHE A 107 -8.85 10.23 -16.84
N HIS A 108 -7.70 10.90 -16.83
CA HIS A 108 -7.62 12.34 -16.55
C HIS A 108 -7.90 13.17 -17.81
N ALA A 109 -8.54 14.33 -17.66
CA ALA A 109 -8.69 15.34 -18.70
C ALA A 109 -8.42 16.75 -18.15
N ASP A 110 -7.50 17.49 -18.79
CA ASP A 110 -7.17 18.88 -18.42
C ASP A 110 -8.29 19.90 -18.68
N GLN A 111 -9.32 19.52 -19.43
CA GLN A 111 -10.46 20.36 -19.75
C GLN A 111 -11.67 19.54 -20.22
N ALA A 112 -12.86 20.03 -19.90
CA ALA A 112 -14.13 19.57 -20.45
C ALA A 112 -14.26 19.98 -21.93
N SER A 113 -13.72 19.14 -22.82
CA SER A 113 -13.79 19.29 -24.27
C SER A 113 -14.23 18.00 -24.94
N ASP A 114 -14.78 18.07 -26.16
CA ASP A 114 -15.12 16.87 -26.93
C ASP A 114 -13.89 15.95 -27.06
N ARG A 115 -14.08 14.66 -26.80
CA ARG A 115 -13.08 13.61 -27.01
C ARG A 115 -13.62 12.54 -27.95
N TYR A 116 -12.72 11.83 -28.64
CA TYR A 116 -13.06 10.66 -29.44
C TYR A 116 -12.29 9.45 -28.93
N VAL A 117 -13.02 8.43 -28.52
CA VAL A 117 -12.48 7.16 -28.05
C VAL A 117 -12.37 6.21 -29.24
N THR A 118 -11.20 5.62 -29.40
CA THR A 118 -10.92 4.53 -30.35
C THR A 118 -10.51 3.29 -29.55
N LEU A 119 -11.23 2.18 -29.72
CA LEU A 119 -10.93 0.90 -29.11
C LEU A 119 -10.43 -0.08 -30.19
N GLN A 120 -9.31 -0.76 -29.94
CA GLN A 120 -8.93 -1.97 -30.69
C GLN A 120 -9.50 -3.18 -29.96
N VAL A 121 -10.54 -3.80 -30.54
CA VAL A 121 -11.28 -4.88 -29.89
C VAL A 121 -11.41 -6.11 -30.76
N ARG A 122 -11.58 -7.25 -30.11
CA ARG A 122 -11.95 -8.51 -30.75
C ARG A 122 -13.19 -9.10 -30.08
N PRO A 123 -14.34 -9.17 -30.77
CA PRO A 123 -15.57 -9.69 -30.19
C PRO A 123 -15.46 -11.18 -29.79
N ARG A 124 -16.19 -11.55 -28.73
CA ARG A 124 -16.25 -12.92 -28.20
C ARG A 124 -17.66 -13.39 -27.85
N GLY A 125 -18.41 -12.57 -27.13
CA GLY A 125 -19.78 -12.89 -26.68
C GLY A 125 -20.83 -11.85 -27.07
N THR A 126 -20.48 -10.85 -27.88
CA THR A 126 -21.36 -9.73 -28.19
C THR A 126 -21.07 -9.12 -29.57
N GLY A 127 -22.04 -8.39 -30.11
CA GLY A 127 -21.88 -7.48 -31.26
C GLY A 127 -22.34 -6.05 -30.93
N ALA A 128 -22.41 -5.68 -29.65
CA ALA A 128 -22.90 -4.38 -29.20
C ALA A 128 -22.15 -3.87 -27.97
N LEU A 129 -21.80 -2.57 -28.01
CA LEU A 129 -21.22 -1.79 -26.92
C LEU A 129 -22.11 -0.57 -26.65
N THR A 130 -22.47 -0.34 -25.40
CA THR A 130 -23.04 0.91 -24.92
C THR A 130 -22.05 1.56 -23.95
N PRO A 131 -21.37 2.65 -24.36
CA PRO A 131 -20.52 3.42 -23.45
C PRO A 131 -21.38 4.30 -22.53
N TYR A 132 -20.90 4.53 -21.32
CA TYR A 132 -21.38 5.57 -20.41
C TYR A 132 -20.17 6.38 -19.92
N ILE A 133 -20.31 7.69 -19.83
CA ILE A 133 -19.27 8.59 -19.32
C ILE A 133 -19.84 9.34 -18.11
N ASN A 134 -19.18 9.21 -16.96
CA ASN A 134 -19.64 9.80 -15.69
C ASN A 134 -21.11 9.47 -15.33
N GLY A 135 -21.57 8.28 -15.74
CA GLY A 135 -22.94 7.79 -15.56
C GLY A 135 -23.91 8.08 -16.71
N GLU A 136 -23.59 9.04 -17.59
CA GLU A 136 -24.43 9.43 -18.72
C GLU A 136 -24.24 8.52 -19.93
N GLN A 137 -25.36 8.10 -20.56
CA GLN A 137 -25.33 7.11 -21.64
C GLN A 137 -24.94 7.73 -22.99
N ILE A 138 -23.94 7.15 -23.66
CA ILE A 138 -23.55 7.46 -25.03
C ILE A 138 -24.26 6.53 -26.02
N GLN A 139 -24.31 6.94 -27.29
CA GLN A 139 -24.90 6.15 -28.37
C GLN A 139 -24.29 4.74 -28.44
N SER A 140 -25.16 3.71 -28.43
CA SER A 140 -24.74 2.32 -28.63
C SER A 140 -24.15 2.10 -30.01
N ILE A 141 -23.09 1.29 -30.05
CA ILE A 141 -22.29 0.96 -31.23
C ILE A 141 -22.47 -0.53 -31.50
N PHE A 142 -22.59 -0.89 -32.77
CA PHE A 142 -22.75 -2.27 -33.22
C PHE A 142 -21.58 -2.68 -34.10
N PHE A 143 -21.12 -3.92 -33.92
CA PHE A 143 -19.98 -4.49 -34.65
C PHE A 143 -20.19 -6.00 -34.85
N GLU A 144 -19.58 -6.55 -35.90
CA GLU A 144 -19.78 -7.95 -36.32
C GLU A 144 -18.44 -8.68 -36.54
N GLY A 145 -18.47 -10.01 -36.55
CA GLY A 145 -17.29 -10.86 -36.75
C GLY A 145 -16.45 -11.10 -35.49
N GLU A 146 -15.44 -11.96 -35.63
CA GLU A 146 -14.63 -12.49 -34.51
C GLU A 146 -13.15 -12.06 -34.58
N SER A 147 -12.80 -11.20 -35.56
CA SER A 147 -11.47 -10.64 -35.77
C SER A 147 -11.26 -9.36 -34.96
N TRP A 148 -9.98 -8.99 -34.80
CA TRP A 148 -9.60 -7.64 -34.37
C TRP A 148 -10.21 -6.59 -35.31
N GLN A 149 -10.79 -5.55 -34.73
CA GLN A 149 -11.39 -4.42 -35.43
C GLN A 149 -11.37 -3.16 -34.57
N GLU A 150 -11.42 -2.02 -35.25
CA GLU A 150 -11.50 -0.71 -34.60
C GLU A 150 -12.96 -0.32 -34.34
N VAL A 151 -13.26 0.13 -33.12
CA VAL A 151 -14.58 0.63 -32.71
C VAL A 151 -14.41 2.00 -32.09
N GLY A 152 -15.07 3.03 -32.63
CA GLY A 152 -14.88 4.41 -32.22
C GLY A 152 -16.17 5.18 -31.93
N PHE A 153 -16.12 6.11 -30.98
CA PHE A 153 -17.24 6.94 -30.55
C PHE A 153 -16.82 8.26 -29.91
N ALA A 154 -17.70 9.26 -30.01
CA ALA A 154 -17.50 10.58 -29.38
C ALA A 154 -17.98 10.58 -27.92
N LEU A 155 -17.23 11.30 -27.08
CA LEU A 155 -17.60 11.75 -25.74
C LEU A 155 -17.85 13.27 -25.80
N PRO A 156 -19.10 13.74 -25.73
CA PRO A 156 -19.40 15.18 -25.75
C PRO A 156 -18.83 15.89 -24.51
N ALA A 157 -18.31 17.10 -24.71
CA ALA A 157 -17.80 17.97 -23.63
C ALA A 157 -18.79 18.14 -22.47
N ALA A 158 -20.10 18.13 -22.76
CA ALA A 158 -21.17 18.31 -21.77
C ALA A 158 -21.32 17.17 -20.74
N HIS A 159 -20.63 16.04 -20.93
CA HIS A 159 -20.60 14.92 -19.98
C HIS A 159 -19.20 14.67 -19.39
N LEU A 160 -18.23 15.54 -19.71
CA LEU A 160 -16.85 15.50 -19.22
C LEU A 160 -16.62 16.67 -18.28
N HIS A 161 -15.71 16.49 -17.33
CA HIS A 161 -15.24 17.54 -16.43
C HIS A 161 -13.70 17.59 -16.44
N GLU A 162 -13.12 18.62 -15.82
CA GLU A 162 -11.69 18.65 -15.53
C GLU A 162 -11.37 17.58 -14.47
N GLY A 163 -10.20 16.93 -14.58
CA GLY A 163 -9.81 15.86 -13.67
C GLY A 163 -10.24 14.45 -14.11
N ASP A 164 -10.55 13.60 -13.14
CA ASP A 164 -10.64 12.14 -13.27
C ASP A 164 -12.04 11.69 -13.75
N ASN A 165 -12.17 11.35 -15.05
CA ASN A 165 -13.43 10.95 -15.67
C ASN A 165 -13.57 9.41 -15.73
N GLN A 166 -14.78 8.89 -15.53
CA GLN A 166 -15.08 7.44 -15.56
C GLN A 166 -15.82 7.02 -16.85
N LEU A 167 -15.12 6.30 -17.72
CA LEU A 167 -15.70 5.61 -18.87
C LEU A 167 -16.10 4.18 -18.50
N MET A 168 -17.39 3.85 -18.61
CA MET A 168 -17.93 2.50 -18.45
C MET A 168 -18.33 1.94 -19.82
N LEU A 169 -17.74 0.82 -20.21
CA LEU A 169 -18.08 0.06 -21.40
C LEU A 169 -19.06 -1.06 -21.00
N THR A 170 -20.30 -1.05 -21.51
CA THR A 170 -21.29 -2.12 -21.24
C THR A 170 -21.56 -2.94 -22.50
N PHE A 171 -21.54 -4.26 -22.38
CA PHE A 171 -21.65 -5.19 -23.50
C PHE A 171 -22.93 -6.04 -23.44
N GLY A 172 -23.52 -6.33 -24.60
CA GLY A 172 -24.81 -7.02 -24.70
C GLY A 172 -24.80 -8.53 -24.39
N GLY A 173 -23.62 -9.13 -24.26
CA GLY A 173 -23.46 -10.58 -24.05
C GLY A 173 -22.02 -10.98 -23.70
N VAL A 174 -21.85 -12.23 -23.30
CA VAL A 174 -20.57 -12.87 -22.93
C VAL A 174 -20.55 -14.31 -23.43
N THR A 175 -19.35 -14.84 -23.63
CA THR A 175 -19.09 -16.28 -23.82
C THR A 175 -18.03 -16.72 -22.80
N ASN A 176 -18.02 -17.99 -22.42
CA ASN A 176 -17.04 -18.47 -21.44
C ASN A 176 -15.72 -18.86 -22.12
N ILE A 177 -14.60 -18.29 -21.68
CA ILE A 177 -13.25 -18.56 -22.18
C ILE A 177 -12.35 -18.82 -20.98
N GLY A 178 -11.80 -20.03 -20.87
CA GLY A 178 -10.89 -20.38 -19.77
C GLY A 178 -11.54 -20.33 -18.37
N GLY A 179 -12.88 -20.36 -18.27
CA GLY A 179 -13.62 -20.16 -17.03
C GLY A 179 -14.15 -18.73 -16.85
N GLU A 180 -13.62 -17.74 -17.56
CA GLU A 180 -14.05 -16.34 -17.48
C GLU A 180 -15.21 -16.03 -18.44
N ASP A 181 -16.16 -15.20 -18.00
CA ASP A 181 -17.21 -14.65 -18.87
C ASP A 181 -16.67 -13.44 -19.66
N VAL A 182 -16.36 -13.63 -20.95
CA VAL A 182 -15.71 -12.63 -21.82
C VAL A 182 -16.68 -12.10 -22.87
N ALA A 183 -16.87 -10.77 -22.90
CA ALA A 183 -17.68 -10.08 -23.91
C ALA A 183 -16.84 -9.75 -25.14
N VAL A 184 -15.71 -9.09 -24.92
CA VAL A 184 -14.70 -8.74 -25.93
C VAL A 184 -13.31 -8.89 -25.33
N GLN A 185 -12.30 -8.92 -26.20
CA GLN A 185 -10.90 -8.72 -25.83
C GLN A 185 -10.49 -7.32 -26.28
N VAL A 186 -9.78 -6.58 -25.43
CA VAL A 186 -9.34 -5.19 -25.69
C VAL A 186 -7.82 -5.18 -25.75
N ASP A 187 -7.29 -4.73 -26.89
CA ASP A 187 -5.86 -4.57 -27.16
C ASP A 187 -5.40 -3.18 -26.67
N SER A 188 -6.13 -2.14 -27.07
CA SER A 188 -5.80 -0.76 -26.69
C SER A 188 -7.02 0.16 -26.70
N VAL A 189 -6.90 1.25 -25.94
CA VAL A 189 -7.85 2.36 -25.89
C VAL A 189 -7.09 3.66 -26.13
N ARG A 190 -7.53 4.45 -27.11
CA ARG A 190 -7.03 5.80 -27.36
C ARG A 190 -8.13 6.82 -27.11
N ILE A 191 -7.85 7.87 -26.35
CA ILE A 191 -8.78 8.98 -26.08
C ILE A 191 -8.16 10.25 -26.66
N SER A 192 -8.69 10.69 -27.80
CA SER A 192 -8.16 11.80 -28.60
C SER A 192 -9.07 13.03 -28.55
N GLU A 193 -8.58 14.18 -29.00
CA GLU A 193 -9.37 15.43 -29.04
C GLU A 193 -10.34 15.51 -30.21
N GLY A 194 -11.48 16.17 -29.98
CA GLY A 194 -12.53 16.39 -30.96
C GLY A 194 -13.60 15.29 -30.94
N SER A 195 -14.67 15.49 -31.71
CA SER A 195 -15.85 14.60 -31.75
C SER A 195 -15.84 13.58 -32.91
N SER A 196 -14.69 13.38 -33.55
CA SER A 196 -14.52 12.44 -34.68
C SER A 196 -13.14 11.77 -34.65
N ALA A 197 -13.02 10.59 -35.26
CA ALA A 197 -11.76 9.87 -35.41
C ALA A 197 -10.63 10.77 -35.98
N PRO A 198 -9.42 10.76 -35.36
CA PRO A 198 -8.29 11.52 -35.87
C PRO A 198 -7.92 11.14 -37.32
N SER A 199 -7.56 12.13 -38.13
CA SER A 199 -7.12 11.90 -39.51
C SER A 199 -5.61 11.59 -39.58
N GLY A 200 -5.25 10.61 -40.41
CA GLY A 200 -3.86 10.21 -40.64
C GLY A 200 -3.48 8.86 -40.02
N SER A 201 -2.24 8.43 -40.24
CA SER A 201 -1.70 7.20 -39.65
C SER A 201 -1.26 7.44 -38.21
N PHE A 202 -1.77 6.64 -37.27
CA PHE A 202 -1.30 6.61 -35.89
C PHE A 202 -0.32 5.45 -35.68
N VAL A 203 0.81 5.74 -35.04
CA VAL A 203 1.77 4.71 -34.58
C VAL A 203 1.60 4.58 -33.07
N ALA A 204 1.10 3.43 -32.62
CA ALA A 204 0.80 3.19 -31.22
C ALA A 204 2.08 3.18 -30.36
N PRO A 205 2.16 3.98 -29.28
CA PRO A 205 3.17 3.82 -28.24
C PRO A 205 2.76 2.65 -27.33
N ALA A 206 2.94 1.43 -27.83
CA ALA A 206 2.81 0.21 -27.05
C ALA A 206 4.01 0.05 -26.09
N TRP A 207 3.84 -0.60 -24.93
CA TRP A 207 4.87 -0.64 -23.88
C TRP A 207 6.27 -1.01 -24.40
N GLY A 208 6.36 -2.13 -25.13
CA GLY A 208 7.62 -2.63 -25.70
C GLY A 208 8.15 -1.85 -26.91
N THR A 209 7.53 -0.72 -27.31
CA THR A 209 8.00 0.13 -28.42
C THR A 209 8.42 1.53 -28.00
N TYR A 210 7.90 2.07 -26.88
CA TYR A 210 8.29 3.39 -26.36
C TYR A 210 9.29 3.36 -25.21
N VAL A 211 9.53 2.23 -24.54
CA VAL A 211 10.65 2.08 -23.59
C VAL A 211 11.68 1.13 -24.19
N GLY A 212 12.90 1.63 -24.43
CA GLY A 212 13.95 0.81 -25.02
C GLY A 212 15.21 1.60 -25.38
N ALA A 213 16.15 0.94 -26.05
CA ALA A 213 17.38 1.55 -26.52
C ALA A 213 17.12 2.58 -27.64
N ALA A 214 17.66 3.78 -27.47
CA ALA A 214 17.67 4.86 -28.45
C ALA A 214 19.11 5.26 -28.78
N LEU A 215 19.46 5.25 -30.07
CA LEU A 215 20.78 5.62 -30.57
C LEU A 215 20.74 7.06 -31.10
N MET A 216 21.35 7.99 -30.38
CA MET A 216 21.42 9.42 -30.72
C MET A 216 22.88 9.86 -30.70
N GLY A 217 23.35 10.54 -31.74
CA GLY A 217 24.75 10.96 -31.85
C GLY A 217 25.78 9.82 -31.92
N GLY A 218 25.34 8.58 -32.16
CA GLY A 218 26.19 7.39 -32.05
C GLY A 218 26.38 6.88 -30.61
N VAL A 219 25.66 7.43 -29.64
CA VAL A 219 25.60 6.95 -28.24
C VAL A 219 24.23 6.36 -27.97
N GLU A 220 24.20 5.12 -27.48
CA GLU A 220 22.97 4.41 -27.13
C GLU A 220 22.63 4.65 -25.64
N LYS A 221 21.36 4.92 -25.36
CA LYS A 221 20.80 4.96 -24.00
C LYS A 221 19.40 4.35 -23.97
N THR A 222 19.01 3.75 -22.85
CA THR A 222 17.60 3.38 -22.60
C THR A 222 16.78 4.63 -22.34
N ALA A 223 15.67 4.79 -23.05
CA ALA A 223 14.89 6.04 -23.05
C ALA A 223 13.39 5.81 -23.29
N ILE A 224 12.58 6.77 -22.83
CA ILE A 224 11.17 6.94 -23.23
C ILE A 224 11.17 7.64 -24.59
N THR A 225 10.77 6.94 -25.65
CA THR A 225 10.86 7.40 -27.04
C THR A 225 9.47 7.51 -27.69
N LEU A 226 9.02 8.75 -27.94
CA LEU A 226 7.67 9.06 -28.43
C LEU A 226 7.72 9.92 -29.70
N ALA A 227 6.75 9.78 -30.59
CA ALA A 227 6.63 10.64 -31.78
C ALA A 227 6.14 12.05 -31.40
N THR A 228 6.52 13.08 -32.17
CA THR A 228 6.04 14.45 -31.89
C THR A 228 4.69 14.76 -32.58
N PRO A 229 3.79 15.53 -31.93
CA PRO A 229 3.85 16.00 -30.55
C PRO A 229 3.51 14.89 -29.53
N SER A 230 4.13 14.95 -28.36
CA SER A 230 3.87 14.01 -27.26
C SER A 230 4.07 14.62 -25.88
N THR A 231 3.38 14.02 -24.91
CA THR A 231 3.53 14.30 -23.47
C THR A 231 3.57 12.97 -22.71
N ALA A 232 4.58 12.77 -21.87
CA ALA A 232 4.56 11.74 -20.83
C ALA A 232 4.35 12.40 -19.46
N SER A 233 3.17 12.21 -18.87
CA SER A 233 2.78 12.83 -17.60
C SER A 233 2.92 11.86 -16.44
N PHE A 234 3.85 12.16 -15.55
CA PHE A 234 4.14 11.40 -14.33
C PHE A 234 3.51 12.09 -13.12
N TYR A 235 2.86 11.32 -12.26
CA TYR A 235 2.37 11.80 -10.97
C TYR A 235 3.29 11.25 -9.88
N VAL A 236 3.95 12.13 -9.12
CA VAL A 236 5.02 11.76 -8.17
C VAL A 236 5.00 12.65 -6.94
N GLU A 237 5.40 12.09 -5.81
CA GLU A 237 5.82 12.83 -4.64
C GLU A 237 7.26 13.34 -4.83
N VAL A 238 7.51 14.62 -4.49
CA VAL A 238 8.85 15.22 -4.57
C VAL A 238 9.51 15.17 -3.18
N PRO A 239 10.63 14.45 -3.01
CA PRO A 239 11.35 14.41 -1.74
C PRO A 239 12.06 15.74 -1.42
N GLU A 240 12.46 15.91 -0.16
CA GLU A 240 13.29 17.04 0.25
C GLU A 240 14.63 17.05 -0.52
N GLY A 241 15.03 18.22 -1.02
CA GLY A 241 16.24 18.37 -1.83
C GLY A 241 16.19 17.67 -3.20
N GLY A 242 15.02 17.21 -3.65
CA GLY A 242 14.85 16.48 -4.90
C GLY A 242 15.22 17.29 -6.15
N LYS A 243 15.92 16.65 -7.08
CA LYS A 243 16.27 17.19 -8.40
C LYS A 243 15.91 16.20 -9.50
N LEU A 244 15.31 16.67 -10.59
CA LEU A 244 15.10 15.88 -11.80
C LEU A 244 16.32 15.99 -12.72
N THR A 245 16.94 14.86 -13.03
CA THR A 245 18.06 14.73 -13.96
C THR A 245 17.64 13.87 -15.15
N PHE A 246 18.16 14.15 -16.34
CA PHE A 246 17.78 13.47 -17.59
C PHE A 246 18.79 13.77 -18.71
N ALA A 247 18.67 13.05 -19.83
CA ALA A 247 19.17 13.48 -21.13
C ALA A 247 18.06 13.41 -22.19
N VAL A 248 18.04 14.34 -23.13
CA VAL A 248 17.01 14.41 -24.19
C VAL A 248 17.63 14.60 -25.58
N ALA A 249 17.02 14.01 -26.60
CA ALA A 249 17.46 14.08 -28.00
C ALA A 249 16.29 13.81 -28.97
N GLN A 250 16.46 14.18 -30.24
CA GLN A 250 15.49 13.93 -31.31
C GLN A 250 16.10 13.09 -32.45
N GLU A 251 15.40 12.01 -32.81
CA GLU A 251 15.60 11.29 -34.06
C GLU A 251 14.75 11.95 -35.16
N GLY A 252 15.33 12.22 -36.33
CA GLY A 252 14.63 12.72 -37.51
C GLY A 252 15.11 14.09 -37.99
N GLU A 253 14.20 14.89 -38.55
CA GLU A 253 14.52 16.24 -38.99
C GLU A 253 14.45 17.22 -37.80
N ALA A 254 15.53 18.01 -37.65
CA ALA A 254 15.67 18.98 -36.57
C ALA A 254 14.57 20.06 -36.60
N GLY A 255 14.24 20.58 -35.41
CA GLY A 255 13.21 21.61 -35.22
C GLY A 255 12.12 21.23 -34.21
N GLY A 256 12.31 20.14 -33.46
CA GLY A 256 11.56 19.90 -32.24
C GLY A 256 12.06 20.73 -31.06
N GLU A 257 11.23 20.85 -30.04
CA GLU A 257 11.50 21.50 -28.76
C GLU A 257 11.01 20.59 -27.64
N ALA A 258 11.90 20.31 -26.68
CA ALA A 258 11.58 19.61 -25.44
C ALA A 258 11.29 20.62 -24.33
N ARG A 259 10.25 20.36 -23.54
CA ARG A 259 9.84 21.16 -22.38
C ARG A 259 9.59 20.23 -21.19
N ILE A 260 9.83 20.73 -19.98
CA ILE A 260 9.36 20.09 -18.75
C ILE A 260 8.44 21.06 -18.02
N ARG A 261 7.24 20.59 -17.71
CA ARG A 261 6.27 21.30 -16.88
C ARG A 261 6.08 20.57 -15.57
N VAL A 262 6.01 21.31 -14.46
CA VAL A 262 5.72 20.77 -13.12
C VAL A 262 4.54 21.51 -12.51
N GLN A 263 3.55 20.76 -12.05
CA GLN A 263 2.33 21.28 -11.43
C GLN A 263 2.07 20.57 -10.10
N ALA A 264 2.06 21.31 -9.00
CA ALA A 264 1.57 20.78 -7.72
C ALA A 264 0.04 20.84 -7.66
N GLU A 265 -0.54 20.01 -6.78
CA GLU A 265 -1.96 20.09 -6.43
C GLU A 265 -2.36 21.53 -6.03
N GLY A 266 -3.53 21.98 -6.50
CA GLY A 266 -4.04 23.35 -6.31
C GLY A 266 -3.25 24.47 -6.98
N ALA A 267 -2.16 24.19 -7.71
CA ALA A 267 -1.27 25.19 -8.29
C ALA A 267 -1.33 25.26 -9.82
N GLN A 268 -0.96 26.41 -10.38
CA GLN A 268 -0.72 26.54 -11.83
C GLN A 268 0.59 25.86 -12.22
N GLY A 269 0.55 25.02 -13.26
CA GLY A 269 1.74 24.33 -13.77
C GLY A 269 2.78 25.29 -14.33
N ARG A 270 4.04 25.13 -13.90
CA ARG A 270 5.19 25.94 -14.28
C ARG A 270 6.06 25.23 -15.30
N GLU A 271 6.45 25.92 -16.37
CA GLU A 271 7.56 25.48 -17.22
C GLU A 271 8.87 25.68 -16.45
N VAL A 272 9.64 24.60 -16.31
CA VAL A 272 10.90 24.57 -15.54
C VAL A 272 12.12 24.25 -16.42
N PHE A 273 11.88 23.77 -17.64
CA PHE A 273 12.88 23.55 -18.68
C PHE A 273 12.24 23.73 -20.05
N ALA A 274 12.98 24.34 -20.99
CA ALA A 274 12.65 24.38 -22.41
C ALA A 274 13.94 24.41 -23.23
N ARG A 275 14.03 23.61 -24.30
CA ARG A 275 15.18 23.61 -25.22
C ARG A 275 14.82 23.08 -26.60
N ASN A 276 15.36 23.70 -27.65
CA ASN A 276 15.36 23.13 -29.00
C ASN A 276 16.15 21.82 -29.01
N LEU A 277 15.71 20.85 -29.80
CA LEU A 277 16.31 19.51 -29.84
C LEU A 277 17.31 19.34 -30.98
N GLY A 278 18.45 18.73 -30.64
CA GLY A 278 19.41 18.17 -31.58
C GLY A 278 19.34 16.65 -31.70
N ALA A 279 20.16 16.09 -32.59
CA ALA A 279 20.32 14.65 -32.79
C ALA A 279 21.34 13.99 -31.83
N GLU A 280 21.93 14.78 -30.93
CA GLU A 280 22.89 14.36 -29.90
C GLU A 280 22.20 14.34 -28.54
N TRP A 281 22.68 13.52 -27.59
CA TRP A 281 22.17 13.54 -26.22
C TRP A 281 22.53 14.82 -25.49
N GLU A 282 21.51 15.59 -25.11
CA GLU A 282 21.68 16.80 -24.31
C GLU A 282 21.28 16.57 -22.85
N PRO A 283 22.22 16.64 -21.88
CA PRO A 283 21.88 16.50 -20.46
C PRO A 283 21.11 17.72 -19.94
N GLY A 284 20.26 17.47 -18.95
CA GLY A 284 19.49 18.46 -18.22
C GLY A 284 19.37 18.11 -16.73
N GLU A 285 19.32 19.17 -15.92
CA GLU A 285 18.99 19.11 -14.49
C GLU A 285 17.94 20.19 -14.21
N VAL A 286 16.93 19.86 -13.41
CA VAL A 286 15.90 20.76 -12.91
C VAL A 286 15.81 20.59 -11.40
N ASP A 287 15.94 21.70 -10.66
CA ASP A 287 15.71 21.73 -9.22
C ASP A 287 14.21 21.63 -8.92
N LEU A 288 13.80 20.64 -8.11
CA LEU A 288 12.42 20.47 -7.67
C LEU A 288 12.19 20.93 -6.23
N ALA A 289 13.18 21.52 -5.54
CA ALA A 289 13.07 21.87 -4.11
C ALA A 289 11.86 22.75 -3.76
N SER A 290 11.38 23.61 -4.69
CA SER A 290 10.15 24.40 -4.50
C SER A 290 8.84 23.59 -4.43
N PHE A 291 8.93 22.30 -4.73
CA PHE A 291 7.85 21.30 -4.71
C PHE A 291 8.05 20.22 -3.64
N ALA A 292 9.12 20.27 -2.83
CA ALA A 292 9.39 19.28 -1.79
C ALA A 292 8.18 19.04 -0.86
N GLY A 293 7.92 17.78 -0.53
CA GLY A 293 6.77 17.33 0.27
C GLY A 293 5.42 17.34 -0.47
N LYS A 294 5.39 17.64 -1.78
CA LYS A 294 4.15 17.74 -2.56
C LYS A 294 4.03 16.63 -3.59
N ILE A 295 2.80 16.20 -3.81
CA ILE A 295 2.41 15.47 -5.02
C ILE A 295 2.37 16.46 -6.18
N VAL A 296 3.05 16.12 -7.27
CA VAL A 296 3.10 16.92 -8.50
C VAL A 296 2.85 16.06 -9.74
N ARG A 297 2.32 16.69 -10.79
CA ARG A 297 2.40 16.22 -12.17
C ARG A 297 3.69 16.78 -12.80
N VAL A 298 4.58 15.91 -13.26
CA VAL A 298 5.76 16.22 -14.10
C VAL A 298 5.45 15.79 -15.53
N GLU A 299 5.46 16.74 -16.46
CA GLU A 299 5.17 16.49 -17.87
C GLU A 299 6.45 16.61 -18.69
N LEU A 300 6.86 15.51 -19.33
CA LEU A 300 7.94 15.50 -20.31
C LEU A 300 7.32 15.72 -21.69
N GLN A 301 7.45 16.93 -22.24
CA GLN A 301 6.73 17.40 -23.43
C GLN A 301 7.67 17.56 -24.62
N ALA A 302 7.24 17.14 -25.80
CA ALA A 302 7.94 17.34 -27.05
C ALA A 302 6.99 17.88 -28.13
N THR A 303 7.38 18.98 -28.78
CA THR A 303 6.58 19.64 -29.83
C THR A 303 7.46 20.00 -31.03
N GLY A 304 6.87 20.15 -32.22
CA GLY A 304 7.62 20.48 -33.43
C GLY A 304 8.48 19.35 -33.99
N GLY A 305 9.25 19.66 -35.05
CA GLY A 305 10.06 18.71 -35.81
C GLY A 305 9.27 17.57 -36.48
N GLN A 306 9.99 16.66 -37.15
CA GLN A 306 9.44 15.36 -37.57
C GLN A 306 10.32 14.24 -37.05
N GLY A 307 9.70 13.26 -36.38
CA GLY A 307 10.36 12.06 -35.90
C GLY A 307 9.99 11.74 -34.46
N ARG A 308 10.95 11.25 -33.68
CA ARG A 308 10.76 10.82 -32.29
C ARG A 308 11.69 11.56 -31.35
N VAL A 309 11.22 11.83 -30.13
CA VAL A 309 12.01 12.42 -29.05
C VAL A 309 12.20 11.37 -27.98
N ALA A 310 13.45 11.22 -27.53
CA ALA A 310 13.86 10.24 -26.53
C ALA A 310 14.30 10.96 -25.25
N TRP A 311 13.73 10.53 -24.12
CA TRP A 311 14.10 10.97 -22.78
C TRP A 311 14.82 9.83 -22.05
N ALA A 312 16.15 9.92 -21.96
CA ALA A 312 16.98 8.95 -21.28
C ALA A 312 17.18 9.34 -19.80
N GLU A 313 17.18 8.32 -18.94
CA GLU A 313 17.49 8.42 -17.51
C GLU A 313 16.72 9.51 -16.73
N PRO A 314 15.42 9.83 -17.00
CA PRO A 314 14.65 10.77 -16.20
C PRO A 314 14.52 10.28 -14.75
N ARG A 315 15.26 10.89 -13.83
CA ARG A 315 15.42 10.44 -12.44
C ARG A 315 15.27 11.59 -11.46
N ILE A 316 14.47 11.39 -10.43
CA ILE A 316 14.49 12.25 -9.24
C ILE A 316 15.55 11.70 -8.30
N VAL A 317 16.63 12.47 -8.12
CA VAL A 317 17.71 12.17 -7.18
C VAL A 317 17.60 13.08 -5.95
N VAL A 318 18.05 12.59 -4.80
CA VAL A 318 18.18 13.37 -3.55
C VAL A 318 19.66 13.50 -3.19
N GLN A 319 19.99 14.37 -2.23
CA GLN A 319 21.35 14.37 -1.68
C GLN A 319 21.58 13.09 -0.85
N PRO A 320 22.74 12.43 -0.96
CA PRO A 320 23.06 11.31 -0.10
C PRO A 320 23.13 11.78 1.35
N ARG A 321 22.51 11.02 2.25
CA ARG A 321 22.65 11.17 3.69
C ARG A 321 23.24 9.88 4.22
N GLU A 322 24.40 9.97 4.86
CA GLU A 322 25.03 8.84 5.54
C GLU A 322 24.10 8.38 6.67
N ILE A 323 23.72 7.11 6.63
CA ILE A 323 23.09 6.41 7.75
C ILE A 323 24.26 5.90 8.61
N PRO A 324 24.36 6.26 9.90
CA PRO A 324 25.40 5.73 10.78
C PRO A 324 25.35 4.20 10.83
N GLU A 325 26.50 3.55 10.91
CA GLU A 325 26.55 2.14 11.33
C GLU A 325 25.98 2.06 12.76
N THR A 326 24.82 1.43 12.90
CA THR A 326 24.25 1.09 14.21
C THR A 326 24.75 -0.28 14.64
N GLU A 327 25.06 -0.45 15.92
CA GLU A 327 25.40 -1.77 16.48
C GLU A 327 24.18 -2.70 16.35
N SER A 328 24.34 -4.02 16.24
CA SER A 328 23.18 -4.94 16.25
C SER A 328 22.59 -5.04 17.66
N ALA A 329 21.28 -4.91 17.83
CA ALA A 329 20.64 -5.07 19.14
C ALA A 329 20.68 -6.53 19.64
N LYS A 330 20.96 -6.74 20.92
CA LYS A 330 20.89 -8.07 21.54
C LYS A 330 19.44 -8.57 21.61
N ASN A 331 18.51 -7.71 22.02
CA ASN A 331 17.10 -8.08 22.23
C ASN A 331 16.16 -7.18 21.41
N VAL A 332 14.95 -7.70 21.18
CA VAL A 332 13.84 -6.98 20.56
C VAL A 332 12.58 -7.20 21.42
N VAL A 333 11.94 -6.11 21.83
CA VAL A 333 10.65 -6.11 22.53
C VAL A 333 9.65 -5.33 21.68
N VAL A 334 8.54 -5.97 21.33
CA VAL A 334 7.40 -5.33 20.66
C VAL A 334 6.20 -5.40 21.60
N VAL A 335 5.72 -4.23 22.01
CA VAL A 335 4.47 -4.07 22.75
C VAL A 335 3.40 -3.60 21.76
N LEU A 336 2.35 -4.40 21.60
CA LEU A 336 1.14 -4.05 20.86
C LEU A 336 -0.02 -3.86 21.81
N CYS A 337 -0.66 -2.69 21.75
CA CYS A 337 -1.83 -2.32 22.53
C CYS A 337 -3.06 -2.29 21.61
N ASP A 338 -3.98 -3.23 21.81
CA ASP A 338 -5.19 -3.44 20.98
C ASP A 338 -6.13 -2.21 21.04
N THR A 339 -6.77 -1.84 19.92
CA THR A 339 -7.66 -0.65 19.74
C THR A 339 -7.11 0.75 20.08
N LEU A 340 -5.84 0.92 20.45
CA LEU A 340 -5.33 2.23 20.85
C LEU A 340 -5.15 3.21 19.66
N ARG A 341 -6.04 4.21 19.59
CA ARG A 341 -5.93 5.32 18.63
C ARG A 341 -4.78 6.27 18.97
N ALA A 342 -4.01 6.70 17.96
CA ALA A 342 -2.98 7.72 18.12
C ALA A 342 -3.54 9.02 18.74
N SER A 343 -4.72 9.46 18.29
CA SER A 343 -5.38 10.71 18.73
C SER A 343 -5.75 10.77 20.22
N LYS A 344 -5.61 9.67 20.95
CA LYS A 344 -5.76 9.59 22.41
C LYS A 344 -4.49 9.92 23.18
N LEU A 345 -3.31 9.88 22.57
CA LEU A 345 -2.04 10.18 23.23
C LEU A 345 -1.61 11.62 22.96
N ARG A 346 -0.98 12.27 23.95
CA ARG A 346 -0.60 13.69 23.86
C ARG A 346 0.48 13.98 22.83
N VAL A 347 1.37 13.01 22.61
CA VAL A 347 2.40 13.04 21.58
C VAL A 347 1.82 13.18 20.15
N PHE A 348 0.62 12.69 19.86
CA PHE A 348 -0.06 12.88 18.56
C PHE A 348 -1.16 13.95 18.62
N ASN A 349 -1.83 14.10 19.76
CA ASN A 349 -2.87 15.10 19.98
C ASN A 349 -2.61 15.86 21.30
N PRO A 350 -1.97 17.05 21.25
CA PRO A 350 -1.68 17.85 22.45
C PRO A 350 -2.92 18.28 23.26
N SER A 351 -4.12 18.18 22.68
CA SER A 351 -5.39 18.46 23.37
C SER A 351 -6.00 17.24 24.07
N SER A 352 -5.35 16.06 24.00
CA SER A 352 -5.88 14.85 24.64
C SER A 352 -5.97 15.01 26.16
N ARG A 353 -7.15 14.65 26.68
CA ARG A 353 -7.39 14.60 28.13
C ARG A 353 -6.71 13.40 28.80
N VAL A 354 -6.47 12.33 28.05
CA VAL A 354 -5.87 11.08 28.55
C VAL A 354 -4.46 11.38 29.07
N ARG A 355 -4.07 10.66 30.13
CA ARG A 355 -2.77 10.81 30.79
C ARG A 355 -1.99 9.52 30.62
N THR A 356 -0.90 9.61 29.89
CA THR A 356 0.00 8.49 29.63
C THR A 356 1.43 8.92 29.92
N PRO A 357 1.77 9.23 31.19
CA PRO A 357 3.09 9.77 31.54
C PRO A 357 4.25 8.86 31.10
N VAL A 358 4.07 7.54 31.03
CA VAL A 358 5.12 6.61 30.60
C VAL A 358 5.31 6.67 29.08
N LEU A 359 4.24 6.68 28.29
CA LEU A 359 4.33 6.90 26.84
C LEU A 359 4.78 8.32 26.49
N ASP A 360 4.41 9.33 27.28
CA ASP A 360 4.87 10.71 27.11
C ASP A 360 6.40 10.80 27.35
N GLU A 361 6.93 10.17 28.41
CA GLU A 361 8.39 10.06 28.67
C GLU A 361 9.10 9.23 27.58
N LEU A 362 8.57 8.06 27.22
CA LEU A 362 9.12 7.21 26.18
C LEU A 362 9.21 7.95 24.83
N ALA A 363 8.20 8.78 24.51
CA ALA A 363 8.18 9.58 23.30
C ALA A 363 9.25 10.68 23.25
N GLU A 364 9.69 11.22 24.40
CA GLU A 364 10.77 12.21 24.46
C GLU A 364 12.12 11.61 24.03
N ASP A 365 12.33 10.32 24.30
CA ASP A 365 13.56 9.57 23.98
C ASP A 365 13.40 8.56 22.81
N SER A 366 12.36 8.68 21.98
CA SER A 366 12.07 7.75 20.86
C SER A 366 11.96 8.43 19.51
N ALA A 367 12.11 7.63 18.44
CA ALA A 367 11.58 8.01 17.13
C ALA A 367 10.07 7.75 17.10
N VAL A 368 9.29 8.81 16.84
CA VAL A 368 7.82 8.78 16.81
C VAL A 368 7.33 8.99 15.37
N PHE A 369 6.61 8.00 14.82
CA PHE A 369 6.03 8.10 13.48
C PHE A 369 4.64 8.76 13.55
N GLU A 370 4.57 10.03 13.18
CA GLU A 370 3.36 10.86 13.36
C GLU A 370 2.18 10.40 12.50
N ALA A 371 2.46 9.75 11.35
CA ALA A 371 1.47 9.35 10.34
C ALA A 371 1.48 7.83 10.07
N ALA A 372 1.77 7.01 11.10
CA ALA A 372 1.64 5.56 11.01
C ALA A 372 0.18 5.13 10.77
N GLN A 373 -0.02 4.11 9.93
CA GLN A 373 -1.35 3.61 9.56
C GLN A 373 -1.44 2.09 9.65
N SER A 374 -2.54 1.59 10.21
CA SER A 374 -2.87 0.17 10.13
C SER A 374 -3.27 -0.25 8.73
N THR A 375 -3.04 -1.51 8.38
CA THR A 375 -3.49 -2.13 7.13
C THR A 375 -4.96 -2.55 7.14
N GLU A 376 -5.60 -2.69 8.30
CA GLU A 376 -7.00 -3.13 8.44
C GLU A 376 -7.64 -2.48 9.67
N ASN A 377 -8.97 -2.65 9.83
CA ASN A 377 -9.74 -1.94 10.85
C ASN A 377 -10.15 -2.81 12.06
N TRP A 378 -9.55 -3.99 12.22
CA TRP A 378 -9.82 -4.96 13.27
C TRP A 378 -8.66 -5.95 13.47
N THR A 379 -8.60 -6.58 14.64
CA THR A 379 -7.37 -7.14 15.21
C THR A 379 -6.69 -8.19 14.33
N LYS A 380 -7.42 -9.22 13.88
CA LYS A 380 -6.79 -10.42 13.32
C LYS A 380 -5.92 -10.16 12.09
N PRO A 381 -6.40 -9.49 11.03
CA PRO A 381 -5.53 -9.16 9.89
C PRO A 381 -4.52 -8.05 10.21
N ALA A 382 -4.82 -7.11 11.11
CA ALA A 382 -3.86 -6.07 11.48
C ALA A 382 -2.64 -6.66 12.22
N VAL A 383 -2.84 -7.59 13.14
CA VAL A 383 -1.77 -8.30 13.85
C VAL A 383 -1.04 -9.29 12.94
N ALA A 384 -1.75 -9.98 12.03
CA ALA A 384 -1.09 -10.79 11.01
C ALA A 384 -0.16 -9.95 10.12
N ALA A 385 -0.56 -8.74 9.74
CA ALA A 385 0.27 -7.81 8.99
C ALA A 385 1.52 -7.36 9.78
N VAL A 386 1.37 -7.01 11.06
CA VAL A 386 2.49 -6.69 11.97
C VAL A 386 3.49 -7.85 12.08
N LEU A 387 3.00 -9.07 12.29
CA LEU A 387 3.83 -10.26 12.52
C LEU A 387 4.46 -10.85 11.25
N THR A 388 4.05 -10.43 10.05
CA THR A 388 4.52 -11.02 8.78
C THR A 388 5.12 -10.01 7.80
N GLY A 389 4.87 -8.70 7.98
CA GLY A 389 5.25 -7.68 7.01
C GLY A 389 4.48 -7.75 5.67
N LEU A 390 3.39 -8.51 5.63
CA LEU A 390 2.52 -8.70 4.45
C LEU A 390 1.21 -7.92 4.58
N HIS A 391 0.60 -7.58 3.45
CA HIS A 391 -0.76 -7.02 3.47
C HIS A 391 -1.83 -8.12 3.63
N PRO A 392 -3.05 -7.77 4.07
CA PRO A 392 -4.11 -8.75 4.30
C PRO A 392 -4.49 -9.59 3.07
N MET A 393 -4.49 -9.01 1.86
CA MET A 393 -4.62 -9.75 0.59
C MET A 393 -3.55 -10.83 0.33
N ASP A 394 -2.39 -10.77 0.98
CA ASP A 394 -1.26 -11.69 0.73
C ASP A 394 -1.15 -12.77 1.82
N HIS A 395 -1.30 -12.41 3.11
CA HIS A 395 -1.29 -13.37 4.22
C HIS A 395 -2.65 -14.08 4.43
N GLY A 396 -3.72 -13.64 3.76
CA GLY A 396 -4.99 -14.37 3.64
C GLY A 396 -5.92 -14.37 4.87
N ALA A 397 -5.41 -14.11 6.09
CA ALA A 397 -6.13 -14.08 7.37
C ALA A 397 -7.17 -12.94 7.53
N ARG A 398 -7.96 -12.66 6.49
CA ARG A 398 -8.85 -11.50 6.31
C ARG A 398 -10.26 -11.67 6.86
N THR A 399 -10.74 -12.90 7.07
CA THR A 399 -12.13 -13.17 7.50
C THR A 399 -12.19 -13.78 8.89
N GLN A 400 -13.37 -13.81 9.53
CA GLN A 400 -13.54 -14.35 10.88
C GLN A 400 -13.01 -15.79 11.04
N GLY A 401 -13.28 -16.70 10.09
CA GLY A 401 -12.81 -18.09 10.14
C GLY A 401 -11.41 -18.34 9.58
N ALA A 402 -10.83 -17.38 8.83
CA ALA A 402 -9.53 -17.54 8.19
C ALA A 402 -8.38 -17.80 9.19
N VAL A 403 -7.54 -18.77 8.86
CA VAL A 403 -6.33 -19.17 9.61
C VAL A 403 -5.10 -18.61 8.88
N LEU A 404 -4.16 -18.03 9.62
CA LEU A 404 -2.84 -17.68 9.09
C LEU A 404 -2.12 -18.98 8.71
N SER A 405 -1.70 -19.12 7.46
CA SER A 405 -1.12 -20.37 6.95
C SER A 405 0.30 -20.58 7.45
N ASP A 406 0.65 -21.83 7.77
CA ASP A 406 2.02 -22.31 8.07
C ASP A 406 3.02 -22.09 6.90
N GLU A 407 2.56 -21.63 5.73
CA GLU A 407 3.41 -21.19 4.62
C GLU A 407 3.85 -19.72 4.75
N VAL A 408 3.27 -18.96 5.69
CA VAL A 408 3.54 -17.53 5.91
C VAL A 408 4.50 -17.35 7.08
N THR A 409 5.79 -17.19 6.78
CA THR A 409 6.81 -16.99 7.81
C THR A 409 6.52 -15.74 8.66
N THR A 410 6.38 -15.96 9.95
CA THR A 410 6.20 -14.93 10.97
C THR A 410 7.53 -14.38 11.47
N LEU A 411 7.49 -13.24 12.15
CA LEU A 411 8.62 -12.66 12.86
C LEU A 411 9.20 -13.64 13.89
N ALA A 412 8.35 -14.38 14.60
CA ALA A 412 8.78 -15.34 15.61
C ALA A 412 9.66 -16.43 15.00
N GLU A 413 9.21 -17.09 13.93
CA GLU A 413 9.99 -18.10 13.20
C GLU A 413 11.28 -17.51 12.61
N HIS A 414 11.24 -16.27 12.13
CA HIS A 414 12.43 -15.62 11.60
C HIS A 414 13.47 -15.33 12.69
N PHE A 415 13.06 -14.90 13.89
CA PHE A 415 13.96 -14.67 15.02
C PHE A 415 14.49 -15.99 15.62
N ASP A 416 13.65 -17.01 15.80
CA ASP A 416 14.05 -18.37 16.22
C ASP A 416 15.10 -18.96 15.26
N GLY A 417 14.81 -18.91 13.95
CA GLY A 417 15.74 -19.36 12.90
C GLY A 417 17.08 -18.64 12.87
N GLN A 418 17.21 -17.49 13.54
CA GLN A 418 18.44 -16.70 13.69
C GLN A 418 19.06 -16.81 15.11
N GLY A 419 18.57 -17.72 15.95
CA GLY A 419 19.13 -18.05 17.26
C GLY A 419 18.75 -17.08 18.38
N PHE A 420 17.57 -16.46 18.29
CA PHE A 420 16.94 -15.77 19.42
C PHE A 420 15.98 -16.71 20.15
N ALA A 421 15.88 -16.59 21.47
CA ALA A 421 14.75 -17.14 22.21
C ALA A 421 13.48 -16.34 21.90
N THR A 422 12.32 -16.99 21.75
CA THR A 422 11.08 -16.33 21.30
C THR A 422 9.91 -16.46 22.28
N GLY A 423 9.41 -15.31 22.76
CA GLY A 423 8.33 -15.23 23.74
C GLY A 423 7.12 -14.47 23.20
N GLY A 424 5.95 -15.10 23.18
CA GLY A 424 4.68 -14.52 22.75
C GLY A 424 3.65 -14.53 23.88
N PHE A 425 3.31 -13.35 24.41
CA PHE A 425 2.40 -13.14 25.54
C PHE A 425 1.18 -12.35 25.07
N ILE A 426 0.08 -13.05 24.79
CA ILE A 426 -1.04 -12.51 24.00
C ILE A 426 -2.36 -12.57 24.79
N ALA A 427 -3.00 -11.42 24.94
CA ALA A 427 -4.30 -11.27 25.63
C ALA A 427 -5.50 -11.24 24.67
N ASN A 428 -5.35 -11.65 23.40
CA ASN A 428 -6.41 -11.56 22.39
C ASN A 428 -6.91 -12.93 21.90
N GLY A 429 -8.22 -13.11 21.80
CA GLY A 429 -8.87 -14.39 21.43
C GLY A 429 -8.85 -14.74 19.94
N TYR A 430 -8.65 -13.76 19.05
CA TYR A 430 -8.45 -13.95 17.61
C TYR A 430 -6.98 -14.16 17.21
N VAL A 431 -6.02 -13.68 18.02
CA VAL A 431 -4.57 -13.87 17.79
C VAL A 431 -4.12 -15.09 18.59
N SER A 432 -4.28 -16.27 17.98
CA SER A 432 -4.33 -17.53 18.73
C SER A 432 -3.91 -18.77 17.93
N ASP A 433 -3.66 -19.89 18.63
CA ASP A 433 -3.39 -21.22 18.06
C ASP A 433 -4.43 -21.67 17.01
N ARG A 434 -5.73 -21.60 17.33
CA ARG A 434 -6.81 -21.97 16.37
C ARG A 434 -6.85 -21.10 15.11
N PHE A 435 -6.13 -19.99 15.08
CA PHE A 435 -6.02 -19.11 13.90
C PHE A 435 -4.57 -19.01 13.36
N GLY A 436 -3.65 -19.89 13.80
CA GLY A 436 -2.30 -20.03 13.23
C GLY A 436 -1.28 -19.00 13.72
N PHE A 437 -1.43 -18.46 14.94
CA PHE A 437 -0.50 -17.47 15.50
C PHE A 437 0.50 -18.04 16.52
N ASP A 438 0.49 -19.36 16.75
CA ASP A 438 1.42 -20.09 17.63
C ASP A 438 2.72 -20.54 16.93
N GLN A 439 2.94 -20.10 15.69
CA GLN A 439 4.14 -20.37 14.90
C GLN A 439 5.38 -19.68 15.49
N GLY A 440 6.50 -20.42 15.61
CA GLY A 440 7.83 -19.86 15.90
C GLY A 440 8.15 -19.44 17.33
N TRP A 441 7.31 -19.76 18.32
CA TRP A 441 7.51 -19.37 19.72
C TRP A 441 8.07 -20.50 20.61
N ASP A 442 9.20 -20.29 21.30
CA ASP A 442 9.64 -21.13 22.42
C ASP A 442 8.61 -21.11 23.55
N ARG A 443 8.11 -19.91 23.87
CA ARG A 443 7.09 -19.67 24.89
C ARG A 443 5.91 -18.94 24.28
N TYR A 444 4.91 -19.71 23.86
CA TYR A 444 3.58 -19.21 23.55
C TYR A 444 2.69 -19.20 24.81
N LYS A 445 2.01 -18.08 25.07
CA LYS A 445 0.93 -17.96 26.07
C LYS A 445 -0.21 -17.10 25.53
N ASN A 446 -1.43 -17.65 25.53
CA ASN A 446 -2.65 -16.90 25.24
C ASN A 446 -3.53 -16.80 26.50
N PHE A 447 -3.60 -15.62 27.10
CA PHE A 447 -4.25 -15.39 28.40
C PHE A 447 -5.78 -15.53 28.35
N ILE A 448 -6.39 -15.45 27.17
CA ILE A 448 -7.83 -15.67 27.00
C ILE A 448 -8.18 -17.16 26.89
N ARG A 449 -7.25 -17.98 26.38
CA ARG A 449 -7.48 -19.43 26.17
C ARG A 449 -6.93 -20.31 27.27
N GLU A 450 -5.98 -19.84 28.06
CA GLU A 450 -5.46 -20.58 29.20
C GLU A 450 -6.42 -20.50 30.42
N PRO A 451 -7.01 -21.62 30.88
CA PRO A 451 -8.01 -21.57 31.96
C PRO A 451 -7.42 -21.02 33.27
N GLY A 452 -8.00 -19.93 33.77
CA GLY A 452 -7.57 -19.26 34.99
C GLY A 452 -6.40 -18.29 34.82
N ALA A 453 -5.98 -18.01 33.59
CA ALA A 453 -5.16 -16.85 33.29
C ALA A 453 -6.01 -15.55 33.35
N SER A 454 -5.31 -14.42 33.51
CA SER A 454 -5.87 -13.08 33.64
C SER A 454 -5.39 -12.27 32.44
N SER A 455 -6.29 -11.71 31.63
CA SER A 455 -5.95 -10.96 30.41
C SER A 455 -5.59 -9.49 30.67
N GLU A 456 -5.73 -9.04 31.91
CA GLU A 456 -5.38 -7.68 32.38
C GLU A 456 -3.92 -7.34 32.03
N ALA A 457 -3.65 -6.14 31.53
CA ALA A 457 -2.29 -5.70 31.19
C ALA A 457 -1.25 -5.95 32.29
N GLU A 458 -1.61 -5.84 33.58
CA GLU A 458 -0.68 -6.13 34.70
C GLU A 458 -0.08 -7.53 34.61
N ASP A 459 -0.91 -8.56 34.45
CA ASP A 459 -0.47 -9.96 34.44
C ASP A 459 0.29 -10.31 33.16
N VAL A 460 -0.15 -9.74 32.03
CA VAL A 460 0.50 -9.89 30.72
C VAL A 460 1.93 -9.31 30.77
N PHE A 461 2.08 -8.06 31.23
CA PHE A 461 3.39 -7.41 31.40
C PHE A 461 4.26 -8.08 32.47
N ARG A 462 3.66 -8.53 33.57
CA ARG A 462 4.37 -9.22 34.66
C ARG A 462 5.00 -10.51 34.17
N GLU A 463 4.24 -11.38 33.49
CA GLU A 463 4.76 -12.67 32.99
C GLU A 463 5.71 -12.51 31.79
N ALA A 464 5.45 -11.56 30.89
CA ALA A 464 6.41 -11.21 29.84
C ALA A 464 7.75 -10.72 30.44
N GLY A 465 7.68 -9.92 31.51
CA GLY A 465 8.84 -9.49 32.29
C GLY A 465 9.52 -10.64 33.04
N ASP A 466 8.76 -11.59 33.59
CA ASP A 466 9.31 -12.79 34.24
C ASP A 466 10.16 -13.59 33.24
N TRP A 467 9.62 -13.85 32.05
CA TRP A 467 10.32 -14.55 30.96
C TRP A 467 11.55 -13.77 30.45
N ALA A 468 11.46 -12.46 30.26
CA ALA A 468 12.61 -11.63 29.89
C ALA A 468 13.75 -11.69 30.92
N MET A 469 13.45 -11.88 32.22
CA MET A 469 14.49 -12.07 33.24
C MET A 469 15.11 -13.47 33.19
N GLU A 470 14.37 -14.49 32.78
CA GLU A 470 14.87 -15.86 32.60
C GLU A 470 15.84 -15.93 31.40
N HIS A 471 15.53 -15.24 30.30
CA HIS A 471 16.33 -15.20 29.07
C HIS A 471 17.32 -14.01 28.98
N LYS A 472 17.52 -13.24 30.05
CA LYS A 472 18.36 -12.02 30.07
C LYS A 472 19.81 -12.21 29.57
N ASP A 473 20.35 -13.42 29.73
CA ASP A 473 21.72 -13.76 29.34
C ASP A 473 21.81 -14.20 27.87
N GLU A 474 20.67 -14.48 27.22
CA GLU A 474 20.50 -14.86 25.81
C GLU A 474 20.13 -13.65 24.94
N ARG A 475 19.98 -13.83 23.62
CA ARG A 475 19.27 -12.88 22.74
C ARG A 475 17.80 -13.28 22.70
N PHE A 476 16.87 -12.35 22.85
CA PHE A 476 15.44 -12.68 22.81
C PHE A 476 14.59 -11.73 21.96
N PHE A 477 13.57 -12.30 21.33
CA PHE A 477 12.46 -11.57 20.72
C PHE A 477 11.21 -11.79 21.57
N LEU A 478 10.67 -10.72 22.11
CA LEU A 478 9.52 -10.72 23.01
C LEU A 478 8.39 -9.89 22.40
N TYR A 479 7.27 -10.56 22.12
CA TYR A 479 6.03 -9.95 21.66
C TYR A 479 5.00 -9.96 22.79
N VAL A 480 4.59 -8.77 23.21
CA VAL A 480 3.59 -8.54 24.25
C VAL A 480 2.39 -7.89 23.62
N HIS A 481 1.25 -8.56 23.64
CA HIS A 481 -0.01 -8.08 23.06
C HIS A 481 -1.06 -7.98 24.17
N THR A 482 -1.31 -6.77 24.63
CA THR A 482 -2.33 -6.43 25.64
C THR A 482 -3.67 -6.17 24.97
N ILE A 483 -4.76 -6.57 25.63
CA ILE A 483 -6.12 -6.33 25.11
C ILE A 483 -6.62 -4.93 25.44
N ASP A 484 -6.19 -4.33 26.54
CA ASP A 484 -6.64 -2.99 26.95
C ASP A 484 -6.12 -1.92 25.96
N PRO A 485 -6.94 -0.95 25.47
CA PRO A 485 -8.33 -0.62 25.83
C PRO A 485 -9.45 -1.20 24.91
N HIS A 486 -9.35 -2.47 24.48
CA HIS A 486 -10.39 -3.14 23.68
C HIS A 486 -11.66 -3.46 24.50
N VAL A 487 -12.80 -3.50 23.83
CA VAL A 487 -14.12 -3.76 24.41
C VAL A 487 -14.28 -5.24 24.83
N PRO A 488 -14.70 -5.58 26.08
CA PRO A 488 -15.54 -4.76 26.94
C PRO A 488 -14.79 -4.07 28.09
N TYR A 489 -14.68 -2.75 28.00
CA TYR A 489 -13.93 -1.91 28.91
C TYR A 489 -14.22 -2.17 30.41
N ASP A 490 -13.17 -2.36 31.21
CA ASP A 490 -13.23 -2.62 32.66
C ASP A 490 -12.02 -2.06 33.49
N PRO A 491 -11.67 -0.77 33.35
CA PRO A 491 -10.63 -0.17 34.18
C PRO A 491 -11.05 -0.05 35.65
N GLU A 492 -10.07 0.02 36.56
CA GLU A 492 -10.34 0.30 37.98
C GLU A 492 -11.03 1.66 38.19
N ASP A 493 -11.89 1.74 39.21
CA ASP A 493 -12.64 2.94 39.58
C ASP A 493 -11.77 4.21 39.73
N GLU A 494 -10.49 4.07 40.13
CA GLU A 494 -9.58 5.21 40.25
C GLU A 494 -9.24 5.85 38.90
N PHE A 495 -9.07 5.06 37.84
CA PHE A 495 -8.80 5.56 36.49
C PHE A 495 -10.06 6.13 35.84
N VAL A 496 -11.22 5.48 36.01
CA VAL A 496 -12.50 6.03 35.53
C VAL A 496 -12.77 7.39 36.16
N SER A 497 -12.52 7.53 37.47
CA SER A 497 -12.73 8.78 38.22
C SER A 497 -11.86 9.94 37.72
N MET A 498 -10.78 9.69 36.96
CA MET A 498 -9.98 10.73 36.32
C MET A 498 -10.69 11.39 35.13
N TYR A 499 -11.61 10.67 34.48
CA TYR A 499 -12.26 11.06 33.23
C TYR A 499 -13.78 11.25 33.33
N ASP A 500 -14.40 10.61 34.33
CA ASP A 500 -15.78 10.80 34.72
C ASP A 500 -15.95 10.61 36.24
N SER A 501 -15.80 11.70 36.99
CA SER A 501 -15.94 11.70 38.45
C SER A 501 -17.41 11.74 38.94
N ARG A 502 -18.40 11.46 38.08
CA ARG A 502 -19.82 11.48 38.43
C ARG A 502 -20.21 10.22 39.21
N SER A 503 -20.45 10.37 40.51
CA SER A 503 -20.98 9.30 41.36
C SER A 503 -22.49 9.04 41.18
N ASP A 504 -23.17 9.84 40.36
CA ASP A 504 -24.61 9.81 40.09
C ASP A 504 -24.98 9.32 38.68
N TYR A 505 -23.99 8.82 37.92
CA TYR A 505 -24.27 8.19 36.63
C TYR A 505 -25.17 6.95 36.80
N ALA A 506 -26.38 7.04 36.24
CA ALA A 506 -27.40 5.99 36.29
C ALA A 506 -27.85 5.56 34.89
N GLY A 507 -26.96 5.70 33.89
CA GLY A 507 -27.21 5.27 32.52
C GLY A 507 -26.87 3.78 32.29
N GLN A 508 -26.83 3.39 31.02
CA GLN A 508 -26.69 1.98 30.62
C GLN A 508 -25.24 1.46 30.57
N VAL A 509 -24.25 2.35 30.45
CA VAL A 509 -22.84 2.01 30.24
C VAL A 509 -22.17 1.68 31.57
N GLN A 510 -21.99 0.38 31.81
CA GLN A 510 -21.29 -0.16 32.97
C GLN A 510 -20.03 -0.91 32.51
N PRO A 511 -18.99 -1.02 33.35
CA PRO A 511 -17.82 -1.86 33.08
C PRO A 511 -18.22 -3.30 32.70
N ARG A 512 -17.45 -3.96 31.83
CA ARG A 512 -17.72 -5.28 31.20
C ARG A 512 -19.01 -5.40 30.36
N MET A 513 -19.92 -4.42 30.36
CA MET A 513 -21.19 -4.48 29.60
C MET A 513 -21.09 -3.85 28.19
N THR A 514 -19.97 -3.24 27.85
CA THR A 514 -19.82 -2.41 26.65
C THR A 514 -19.80 -3.20 25.34
N GLY A 515 -19.41 -4.48 25.35
CA GLY A 515 -19.39 -5.35 24.15
C GLY A 515 -20.77 -5.51 23.50
N GLU A 516 -21.75 -6.02 24.24
CA GLU A 516 -23.13 -6.14 23.75
C GLU A 516 -23.74 -4.78 23.40
N LEU A 517 -23.48 -3.74 24.22
CA LEU A 517 -24.03 -2.40 24.00
C LEU A 517 -23.53 -1.75 22.70
N LEU A 518 -22.22 -1.79 22.43
CA LEU A 518 -21.65 -1.23 21.20
C LEU A 518 -22.10 -2.03 19.98
N HIS A 519 -22.17 -3.36 20.10
CA HIS A 519 -22.69 -4.19 19.02
C HIS A 519 -24.18 -3.90 18.71
N ASP A 520 -25.03 -3.76 19.72
CA ASP A 520 -26.44 -3.40 19.52
C ASP A 520 -26.63 -1.97 18.99
N ALA A 521 -25.66 -1.09 19.21
CA ALA A 521 -25.61 0.25 18.62
C ALA A 521 -25.10 0.26 17.16
N LYS A 522 -24.24 -0.70 16.74
CA LYS A 522 -23.81 -0.90 15.34
C LYS A 522 -24.93 -1.40 14.41
N ARG A 523 -26.02 -1.97 14.95
CA ARG A 523 -27.10 -2.59 14.15
C ARG A 523 -27.88 -1.56 13.32
N ASN A 524 -28.49 -1.99 12.22
CA ASN A 524 -29.36 -1.16 11.38
C ASN A 524 -30.78 -1.79 11.25
N PRO A 525 -31.83 -1.20 11.85
CA PRO A 525 -31.79 -0.07 12.78
C PRO A 525 -31.09 -0.44 14.11
N PRO A 526 -30.55 0.55 14.85
CA PRO A 526 -29.88 0.29 16.13
C PRO A 526 -30.87 -0.20 17.18
N ARG A 527 -30.42 -1.11 18.03
CA ARG A 527 -31.18 -1.62 19.19
C ARG A 527 -30.86 -0.85 20.47
N VAL A 528 -29.62 -0.40 20.60
CA VAL A 528 -29.12 0.48 21.66
C VAL A 528 -28.83 1.85 21.08
N THR A 529 -29.16 2.91 21.82
CA THR A 529 -28.74 4.28 21.53
C THR A 529 -28.18 4.92 22.79
N PHE A 530 -27.07 5.63 22.65
CA PHE A 530 -26.39 6.28 23.77
C PHE A 530 -26.83 7.75 23.90
N THR A 531 -27.06 8.19 25.14
CA THR A 531 -27.19 9.61 25.47
C THR A 531 -25.81 10.26 25.59
N GLU A 532 -25.70 11.59 25.52
CA GLU A 532 -24.43 12.31 25.77
C GLU A 532 -23.77 11.90 27.10
N SER A 533 -24.57 11.60 28.12
CA SER A 533 -24.13 11.08 29.42
C SER A 533 -23.52 9.68 29.32
N ASP A 534 -24.10 8.81 28.51
CA ASP A 534 -23.59 7.45 28.22
C ASP A 534 -22.30 7.52 27.41
N ILE A 535 -22.22 8.40 26.41
CA ILE A 535 -21.02 8.62 25.60
C ILE A 535 -19.86 9.11 26.47
N THR A 536 -20.13 10.06 27.37
CA THR A 536 -19.14 10.55 28.35
C THR A 536 -18.62 9.42 29.23
N ARG A 537 -19.51 8.51 29.68
CA ARG A 537 -19.14 7.35 30.50
C ARG A 537 -18.34 6.32 29.70
N LEU A 538 -18.78 6.00 28.48
CA LEU A 538 -18.11 5.07 27.56
C LEU A 538 -16.68 5.51 27.27
N GLN A 539 -16.50 6.77 26.89
CA GLN A 539 -15.18 7.36 26.66
C GLN A 539 -14.33 7.40 27.94
N ALA A 540 -14.94 7.54 29.13
CA ALA A 540 -14.20 7.54 30.40
C ALA A 540 -13.74 6.14 30.85
N LEU A 541 -14.43 5.06 30.43
CA LEU A 541 -13.94 3.70 30.62
C LEU A 541 -12.70 3.47 29.73
N HIS A 542 -12.85 3.61 28.41
CA HIS A 542 -11.74 3.44 27.46
C HIS A 542 -10.53 4.36 27.77
N ASP A 543 -10.75 5.64 28.09
CA ASP A 543 -9.64 6.55 28.47
C ASP A 543 -8.99 6.16 29.81
N GLY A 544 -9.76 5.51 30.70
CA GLY A 544 -9.28 4.91 31.95
C GLY A 544 -8.32 3.76 31.68
N GLU A 545 -8.68 2.84 30.80
CA GLU A 545 -7.85 1.68 30.44
C GLU A 545 -6.51 2.08 29.83
N ILE A 546 -6.49 3.07 28.94
CA ILE A 546 -5.23 3.60 28.40
C ILE A 546 -4.29 4.08 29.52
N THR A 547 -4.86 4.70 30.56
CA THR A 547 -4.09 5.22 31.71
C THR A 547 -3.59 4.10 32.63
N GLN A 548 -4.42 3.07 32.82
CA GLN A 548 -4.08 1.87 33.58
C GLN A 548 -2.98 1.07 32.86
N HIS A 549 -3.16 0.81 31.57
CA HIS A 549 -2.19 0.18 30.69
C HIS A 549 -0.82 0.89 30.73
N ASP A 550 -0.80 2.23 30.58
CA ASP A 550 0.44 3.04 30.65
C ASP A 550 1.21 2.82 31.97
N ARG A 551 0.49 2.77 33.11
CA ARG A 551 1.08 2.46 34.43
C ARG A 551 1.69 1.05 34.50
N HIS A 552 1.01 0.03 33.97
CA HIS A 552 1.54 -1.34 33.99
C HIS A 552 2.73 -1.51 33.03
N MET A 553 2.67 -0.88 31.85
CA MET A 553 3.80 -0.81 30.92
C MET A 553 5.02 -0.12 31.53
N GLY A 554 4.82 0.95 32.33
CA GLY A 554 5.89 1.59 33.09
C GLY A 554 6.61 0.64 34.04
N ALA A 555 5.87 -0.18 34.79
CA ALA A 555 6.47 -1.18 35.67
C ALA A 555 7.29 -2.24 34.90
N PHE A 556 6.86 -2.60 33.68
CA PHE A 556 7.62 -3.49 32.79
C PHE A 556 8.90 -2.84 32.24
N ILE A 557 8.83 -1.59 31.78
CA ILE A 557 9.98 -0.83 31.29
C ILE A 557 11.02 -0.64 32.41
N GLU A 558 10.60 -0.23 33.61
CA GLU A 558 11.51 -0.09 34.76
C GLU A 558 12.16 -1.42 35.13
N ARG A 559 11.46 -2.55 35.04
CA ARG A 559 12.05 -3.88 35.24
C ARG A 559 13.13 -4.22 34.20
N LEU A 560 12.95 -3.84 32.93
CA LEU A 560 13.99 -3.98 31.90
C LEU A 560 15.21 -3.08 32.16
N LYS A 561 14.99 -1.85 32.67
CA LYS A 561 16.06 -0.93 33.10
C LYS A 561 16.83 -1.47 34.31
N GLU A 562 16.14 -1.91 35.37
CA GLU A 562 16.75 -2.50 36.58
C GLU A 562 17.57 -3.77 36.28
N ALA A 563 17.15 -4.55 35.28
CA ALA A 563 17.88 -5.73 34.81
C ALA A 563 19.11 -5.41 33.94
N GLY A 564 19.29 -4.15 33.52
CA GLY A 564 20.34 -3.74 32.59
C GLY A 564 20.09 -4.18 31.13
N LEU A 565 18.85 -4.50 30.77
CA LEU A 565 18.47 -4.92 29.41
C LEU A 565 18.14 -3.75 28.49
N TRP A 566 17.66 -2.63 29.04
CA TRP A 566 17.11 -1.49 28.29
C TRP A 566 18.02 -0.96 27.17
N GLU A 567 19.31 -0.71 27.48
CA GLU A 567 20.26 -0.12 26.53
C GLU A 567 20.52 -0.97 25.28
N ASP A 568 20.41 -2.29 25.41
CA ASP A 568 20.69 -3.28 24.34
C ASP A 568 19.40 -3.95 23.80
N THR A 569 18.29 -3.24 23.95
CA THR A 569 16.96 -3.69 23.52
C THR A 569 16.37 -2.67 22.54
N VAL A 570 15.95 -3.13 21.36
CA VAL A 570 15.00 -2.38 20.52
C VAL A 570 13.64 -2.52 21.18
N PHE A 571 13.06 -1.42 21.66
CA PHE A 571 11.72 -1.40 22.22
C PHE A 571 10.78 -0.68 21.24
N VAL A 572 9.73 -1.38 20.80
CA VAL A 572 8.71 -0.85 19.89
C VAL A 572 7.38 -0.81 20.62
N PHE A 573 6.71 0.34 20.56
CA PHE A 573 5.31 0.47 20.98
C PHE A 573 4.43 0.76 19.77
N VAL A 574 3.39 -0.03 19.56
CA VAL A 574 2.49 0.07 18.41
C VAL A 574 1.04 -0.28 18.82
N ALA A 575 0.05 0.11 18.01
CA ALA A 575 -1.29 -0.47 18.06
C ALA A 575 -1.61 -1.17 16.74
N ASP A 576 -2.49 -2.17 16.79
CA ASP A 576 -2.97 -2.85 15.58
C ASP A 576 -4.02 -2.03 14.83
N HIS A 577 -4.97 -1.41 15.53
CA HIS A 577 -5.96 -0.48 15.00
C HIS A 577 -6.50 0.43 16.11
N GLY A 578 -7.50 1.24 15.78
CA GLY A 578 -8.21 2.10 16.73
C GLY A 578 -9.64 1.64 17.09
N GLU A 579 -10.50 2.58 17.46
CA GLU A 579 -11.90 2.36 17.89
C GLU A 579 -12.79 3.47 17.29
N GLU A 580 -14.12 3.42 17.33
CA GLU A 580 -15.03 4.53 16.94
C GLU A 580 -16.03 4.85 18.08
N PHE A 581 -16.29 6.13 18.33
CA PHE A 581 -17.22 6.68 19.33
C PHE A 581 -18.19 7.69 18.67
N GLN A 582 -18.85 7.27 17.58
CA GLN A 582 -19.83 8.03 16.79
C GLN A 582 -19.30 9.10 15.85
N GLU A 583 -17.99 9.29 15.71
CA GLU A 583 -17.40 10.35 14.87
C GLU A 583 -17.91 10.27 13.42
N HIS A 584 -18.08 9.06 12.87
CA HIS A 584 -18.66 8.83 11.54
C HIS A 584 -19.97 8.03 11.57
N GLY A 585 -20.69 8.12 12.69
CA GLY A 585 -22.03 7.56 12.87
C GLY A 585 -22.08 6.08 13.27
N SER A 586 -20.95 5.49 13.68
CA SER A 586 -20.86 4.11 14.14
C SER A 586 -20.04 4.01 15.45
N TRP A 587 -19.83 2.79 15.95
CA TRP A 587 -19.22 2.53 17.25
C TRP A 587 -18.20 1.41 17.16
N GLY A 588 -17.24 1.34 18.07
CA GLY A 588 -16.22 0.29 18.13
C GLY A 588 -15.37 0.21 16.85
N HIS A 589 -14.86 -0.97 16.50
CA HIS A 589 -14.03 -1.19 15.29
C HIS A 589 -14.69 -2.18 14.30
N GLY A 590 -13.99 -2.57 13.22
CA GLY A 590 -14.40 -3.64 12.30
C GLY A 590 -15.53 -3.30 11.30
N HIS A 591 -15.64 -2.05 10.84
CA HIS A 591 -16.74 -1.62 9.94
C HIS A 591 -16.49 -0.32 9.12
N SER A 592 -15.67 0.61 9.62
CA SER A 592 -15.29 1.87 8.94
C SER A 592 -13.78 1.87 8.63
N VAL A 593 -13.25 2.92 7.99
CA VAL A 593 -11.82 3.00 7.63
C VAL A 593 -11.29 4.43 7.80
N TYR A 594 -11.78 5.14 8.81
CA TYR A 594 -11.40 6.52 9.13
C TYR A 594 -10.18 6.55 10.07
N GLN A 595 -9.56 7.72 10.31
CA GLN A 595 -8.36 7.84 11.15
C GLN A 595 -8.59 7.33 12.58
N GLU A 596 -9.82 7.36 13.10
CA GLU A 596 -10.18 6.78 14.39
C GLU A 596 -9.85 5.28 14.47
N LEU A 597 -9.91 4.55 13.35
CA LEU A 597 -9.57 3.12 13.26
C LEU A 597 -8.19 2.85 12.66
N LEU A 598 -7.67 3.75 11.81
CA LEU A 598 -6.42 3.50 11.07
C LEU A 598 -5.19 4.23 11.62
N HIS A 599 -5.35 5.35 12.33
CA HIS A 599 -4.23 6.12 12.88
C HIS A 599 -3.78 5.52 14.22
N VAL A 600 -2.71 4.73 14.17
CA VAL A 600 -2.15 4.03 15.32
C VAL A 600 -0.87 4.71 15.81
N PRO A 601 -0.57 4.69 17.13
CA PRO A 601 0.75 5.03 17.62
C PRO A 601 1.79 4.06 17.04
N PHE A 602 2.98 4.56 16.73
CA PHE A 602 4.14 3.74 16.39
C PHE A 602 5.40 4.49 16.85
N LEU A 603 6.05 3.97 17.88
CA LEU A 603 7.28 4.48 18.47
C LEU A 603 8.37 3.42 18.40
N VAL A 604 9.61 3.83 18.10
CA VAL A 604 10.80 2.97 18.15
C VAL A 604 11.83 3.63 19.07
N HIS A 605 12.18 2.94 20.14
CA HIS A 605 13.24 3.31 21.08
C HIS A 605 14.44 2.36 20.95
N ARG A 606 15.64 2.93 21.03
CA ARG A 606 16.87 2.21 21.37
C ARG A 606 17.93 3.21 21.83
N ALA A 607 18.31 3.12 23.10
CA ALA A 607 19.23 4.07 23.73
C ALA A 607 20.54 4.24 22.94
N GLY A 608 20.94 5.50 22.71
CA GLY A 608 22.17 5.86 21.99
C GLY A 608 22.23 5.53 20.49
N GLN A 609 21.31 4.72 19.96
CA GLN A 609 21.36 4.16 18.61
C GLN A 609 20.23 4.68 17.72
N VAL A 610 19.01 4.84 18.26
CA VAL A 610 17.89 5.50 17.56
C VAL A 610 17.70 6.90 18.14
N PRO A 611 17.82 7.97 17.33
CA PRO A 611 17.71 9.33 17.84
C PRO A 611 16.26 9.73 18.09
N ALA A 612 16.02 10.38 19.23
CA ALA A 612 14.75 11.02 19.55
C ALA A 612 14.33 11.98 18.43
N SER A 613 13.17 11.72 17.81
CA SER A 613 12.76 12.41 16.59
C SER A 613 11.26 12.27 16.33
N ARG A 614 10.69 13.24 15.62
CA ARG A 614 9.31 13.17 15.11
C ARG A 614 9.38 13.03 13.60
N ILE A 615 8.79 11.96 13.09
CA ILE A 615 8.88 11.55 11.69
C ILE A 615 7.48 11.74 11.07
N PRO A 616 7.25 12.80 10.29
CA PRO A 616 5.95 13.07 9.65
C PRO A 616 5.67 12.14 8.46
N THR A 617 6.68 11.41 7.99
CA THR A 617 6.57 10.47 6.87
C THR A 617 5.51 9.41 7.15
N ARG A 618 4.65 9.17 6.15
CA ARG A 618 3.60 8.15 6.22
C ARG A 618 4.22 6.76 6.14
N VAL A 619 3.86 5.91 7.10
CA VAL A 619 4.36 4.53 7.25
C VAL A 619 3.20 3.58 7.54
N SER A 620 3.42 2.28 7.35
CA SER A 620 2.42 1.25 7.65
C SER A 620 2.91 0.31 8.75
N THR A 621 2.00 -0.33 9.49
CA THR A 621 2.35 -1.30 10.54
C THR A 621 3.16 -2.50 10.02
N ILE A 622 3.04 -2.85 8.73
CA ILE A 622 3.91 -3.86 8.08
C ILE A 622 5.39 -3.47 8.01
N ASP A 623 5.71 -2.17 8.11
CA ASP A 623 7.09 -1.69 8.10
C ASP A 623 7.81 -2.04 9.42
N LEU A 624 7.09 -2.45 10.48
CA LEU A 624 7.66 -2.91 11.75
C LEU A 624 8.57 -4.11 11.56
N ALA A 625 8.10 -5.15 10.88
CA ALA A 625 8.82 -6.41 10.70
C ALA A 625 10.25 -6.23 10.10
N PRO A 626 10.43 -5.61 8.92
CA PRO A 626 11.77 -5.35 8.37
C PRO A 626 12.57 -4.31 9.16
N THR A 627 11.94 -3.51 10.03
CA THR A 627 12.65 -2.55 10.89
C THR A 627 13.31 -3.26 12.06
N VAL A 628 12.58 -4.11 12.78
CA VAL A 628 13.14 -4.83 13.94
C VAL A 628 14.19 -5.87 13.53
N VAL A 629 13.99 -6.53 12.38
CA VAL A 629 14.98 -7.45 11.77
C VAL A 629 16.27 -6.70 11.44
N ALA A 630 16.18 -5.52 10.80
CA ALA A 630 17.35 -4.71 10.47
C ALA A 630 18.07 -4.18 11.72
N LEU A 631 17.35 -3.68 12.74
CA LEU A 631 17.95 -3.19 13.99
C LEU A 631 18.56 -4.32 14.84
N ALA A 632 18.08 -5.55 14.69
CA ALA A 632 18.68 -6.76 15.27
C ALA A 632 19.93 -7.26 14.51
N GLY A 633 20.27 -6.63 13.38
CA GLY A 633 21.38 -7.04 12.51
C GLY A 633 21.18 -8.40 11.86
N LEU A 634 19.93 -8.70 11.45
CA LEU A 634 19.53 -9.96 10.83
C LEU A 634 19.35 -9.83 9.32
N GLU A 635 19.45 -10.97 8.62
CA GLU A 635 19.15 -11.06 7.19
C GLU A 635 17.68 -10.68 6.92
N PRO A 636 17.37 -9.88 5.88
CA PRO A 636 16.00 -9.48 5.60
C PRO A 636 15.03 -10.65 5.38
N MET A 637 13.80 -10.52 5.89
CA MET A 637 12.70 -11.43 5.55
C MET A 637 12.41 -11.39 4.05
N SER A 638 12.24 -12.56 3.43
CA SER A 638 11.96 -12.69 1.99
C SER A 638 10.48 -12.56 1.66
N GLY A 639 10.14 -11.88 0.56
CA GLY A 639 8.78 -11.85 0.00
C GLY A 639 7.78 -10.93 0.71
N ILE A 640 8.21 -10.20 1.73
CA ILE A 640 7.37 -9.26 2.48
C ILE A 640 7.19 -7.93 1.72
N ALA A 641 6.09 -7.22 2.00
CA ALA A 641 5.77 -5.93 1.36
C ALA A 641 6.24 -4.71 2.18
N GLY A 642 6.45 -4.89 3.48
CA GLY A 642 6.95 -3.83 4.37
C GLY A 642 8.35 -3.36 3.99
N ARG A 643 8.64 -2.07 4.26
CA ARG A 643 9.94 -1.42 3.97
C ARG A 643 10.56 -0.93 5.27
N SER A 644 11.78 -1.37 5.57
CA SER A 644 12.50 -0.98 6.80
C SER A 644 12.51 0.54 7.02
N LEU A 645 12.24 0.96 8.25
CA LEU A 645 12.15 2.36 8.68
C LEU A 645 13.51 2.93 9.11
N VAL A 646 14.56 2.10 9.21
CA VAL A 646 15.91 2.51 9.63
C VAL A 646 16.41 3.78 8.89
N PRO A 647 16.23 3.97 7.56
CA PRO A 647 16.59 5.23 6.92
C PRO A 647 15.87 6.44 7.53
N LEU A 648 14.57 6.34 7.80
CA LEU A 648 13.76 7.41 8.39
C LEU A 648 14.19 7.71 9.84
N LEU A 649 14.55 6.69 10.63
CA LEU A 649 15.09 6.86 11.99
C LEU A 649 16.33 7.76 12.02
N HIS A 650 17.15 7.75 10.96
CA HIS A 650 18.33 8.61 10.83
C HIS A 650 18.10 9.85 9.96
N GLY A 651 16.85 10.12 9.57
CA GLY A 651 16.43 11.27 8.76
C GLY A 651 16.82 11.20 7.28
N ALA A 652 17.11 10.01 6.76
CA ALA A 652 17.29 9.75 5.33
C ALA A 652 15.97 9.34 4.68
N THR A 653 15.76 9.72 3.41
CA THR A 653 14.55 9.33 2.65
C THR A 653 14.68 7.89 2.14
N ARG A 654 13.59 7.10 2.19
CA ARG A 654 13.57 5.78 1.53
C ARG A 654 13.54 5.95 0.00
N GLN A 655 13.95 4.94 -0.76
CA GLN A 655 13.76 4.95 -2.21
C GLN A 655 12.30 4.62 -2.55
N GLY A 656 11.67 5.43 -3.43
CA GLY A 656 10.26 5.29 -3.79
C GLY A 656 9.28 6.05 -2.90
N PRO A 657 8.00 6.06 -3.29
CA PRO A 657 6.97 6.90 -2.67
C PRO A 657 6.66 6.50 -1.22
N GLU A 658 6.21 7.46 -0.41
CA GLU A 658 5.89 7.21 1.00
C GLU A 658 4.37 7.10 1.18
N LEU A 659 3.90 5.84 1.18
CA LEU A 659 2.50 5.47 1.06
C LEU A 659 2.05 4.58 2.20
N ALA A 660 0.76 4.61 2.51
CA ALA A 660 0.09 3.57 3.27
C ALA A 660 -1.13 3.04 2.50
N MET A 661 -1.29 1.71 2.50
CA MET A 661 -2.46 1.02 1.97
C MET A 661 -3.18 0.31 3.11
N SER A 662 -4.48 0.58 3.23
CA SER A 662 -5.37 -0.13 4.14
C SER A 662 -6.55 -0.73 3.36
N GLU A 663 -7.11 -1.82 3.84
CA GLU A 663 -8.32 -2.42 3.28
C GLU A 663 -9.34 -2.73 4.37
N PHE A 664 -10.55 -3.09 3.93
CA PHE A 664 -11.54 -3.75 4.78
C PHE A 664 -12.29 -4.77 3.92
N LEU A 665 -11.94 -6.05 4.11
CA LEU A 665 -12.45 -7.16 3.29
C LEU A 665 -12.41 -6.80 1.80
N ASP A 666 -13.45 -7.12 1.03
CA ASP A 666 -13.64 -6.65 -0.36
C ASP A 666 -14.65 -5.51 -0.48
N GLU A 667 -14.88 -4.79 0.62
CA GLU A 667 -15.77 -3.63 0.67
C GLU A 667 -15.04 -2.31 0.40
N ARG A 668 -13.79 -2.16 0.87
CA ARG A 668 -13.04 -0.89 0.79
C ARG A 668 -11.56 -1.11 0.46
N ARG A 669 -10.97 -0.15 -0.25
CA ARG A 669 -9.52 0.02 -0.44
C ARG A 669 -9.16 1.47 -0.17
N VAL A 670 -8.10 1.70 0.61
CA VAL A 670 -7.68 3.02 1.08
C VAL A 670 -6.23 3.23 0.70
N MET A 671 -5.95 4.25 -0.10
CA MET A 671 -4.58 4.67 -0.44
C MET A 671 -4.32 6.05 0.15
N MET A 672 -3.18 6.22 0.81
CA MET A 672 -2.79 7.46 1.48
C MET A 672 -1.37 7.86 1.11
N ALA A 673 -1.18 9.15 0.83
CA ALA A 673 0.12 9.73 0.45
C ALA A 673 0.20 11.22 0.81
N GLY A 674 1.29 11.64 1.45
CA GLY A 674 1.36 12.97 2.06
C GLY A 674 0.13 13.21 2.97
N PRO A 675 -0.59 14.34 2.83
CA PRO A 675 -1.83 14.60 3.58
C PRO A 675 -3.07 13.90 2.99
N TRP A 676 -2.99 13.34 1.79
CA TRP A 676 -4.18 12.92 1.04
C TRP A 676 -4.58 11.47 1.33
N LYS A 677 -5.89 11.23 1.42
CA LYS A 677 -6.49 9.90 1.61
C LYS A 677 -7.63 9.65 0.64
N LEU A 678 -7.51 8.59 -0.16
CA LEU A 678 -8.53 8.13 -1.12
C LEU A 678 -9.13 6.81 -0.64
N ILE A 679 -10.44 6.82 -0.34
CA ILE A 679 -11.23 5.62 -0.04
C ILE A 679 -12.01 5.24 -1.30
N VAL A 680 -11.80 4.04 -1.84
CA VAL A 680 -12.62 3.46 -2.91
C VAL A 680 -13.43 2.30 -2.37
N ARG A 681 -14.75 2.34 -2.56
CA ARG A 681 -15.70 1.31 -2.12
C ARG A 681 -15.88 0.24 -3.19
N GLY A 682 -16.40 -0.95 -2.85
CA GLY A 682 -16.58 -2.06 -3.80
C GLY A 682 -17.52 -1.79 -4.98
N ASN A 683 -18.40 -0.77 -4.89
CA ASN A 683 -19.18 -0.27 -6.04
C ASN A 683 -18.41 0.74 -6.93
N LEU A 684 -17.16 1.02 -6.57
CA LEU A 684 -16.20 1.97 -7.13
C LEU A 684 -16.56 3.46 -6.98
N THR A 685 -17.43 3.82 -6.01
CA THR A 685 -17.50 5.22 -5.56
C THR A 685 -16.27 5.57 -4.72
N SER A 686 -15.76 6.78 -4.92
CA SER A 686 -14.55 7.30 -4.26
C SER A 686 -14.91 8.39 -3.25
N SER A 687 -14.10 8.55 -2.21
CA SER A 687 -14.09 9.68 -1.27
C SER A 687 -12.64 10.15 -1.08
N LEU A 688 -12.40 11.46 -1.08
CA LEU A 688 -11.08 12.07 -0.88
C LEU A 688 -11.11 12.95 0.38
N PHE A 689 -10.01 12.92 1.15
CA PHE A 689 -9.82 13.75 2.35
C PHE A 689 -8.40 14.34 2.39
N ASP A 690 -8.28 15.49 3.05
CA ASP A 690 -7.01 16.16 3.40
C ASP A 690 -6.82 16.06 4.91
N LEU A 691 -5.88 15.21 5.34
CA LEU A 691 -5.61 14.91 6.74
C LEU A 691 -4.73 15.97 7.43
N GLU A 692 -4.14 16.93 6.69
CA GLU A 692 -3.41 18.05 7.29
C GLU A 692 -4.38 19.12 7.81
N HIS A 693 -5.45 19.40 7.04
CA HIS A 693 -6.44 20.41 7.38
C HIS A 693 -7.71 19.84 8.06
N ASP A 694 -8.04 18.57 7.83
CA ASP A 694 -9.17 17.85 8.46
C ASP A 694 -8.75 16.43 8.89
N PRO A 695 -7.92 16.31 9.94
CA PRO A 695 -7.43 15.02 10.44
C PRO A 695 -8.53 14.07 10.97
N GLY A 696 -9.75 14.59 11.20
CA GLY A 696 -10.93 13.81 11.60
C GLY A 696 -11.91 13.54 10.45
N GLU A 697 -11.50 13.74 9.19
CA GLU A 697 -12.24 13.34 7.98
C GLU A 697 -13.72 13.82 7.93
N ASN A 698 -14.02 14.95 8.54
CA ASN A 698 -15.38 15.51 8.65
C ASN A 698 -15.93 16.02 7.31
N THR A 699 -15.03 16.37 6.40
CA THR A 699 -15.30 17.03 5.12
C THR A 699 -14.78 16.18 3.98
N GLN A 700 -15.67 15.40 3.35
CA GLN A 700 -15.33 14.78 2.08
C GLN A 700 -15.09 15.85 1.01
N LEU A 701 -13.92 15.82 0.40
CA LEU A 701 -13.54 16.70 -0.70
C LEU A 701 -14.09 16.20 -2.03
N ASP A 702 -14.30 17.16 -2.93
CA ASP A 702 -14.58 16.89 -4.33
C ASP A 702 -13.29 16.49 -5.08
N LEU A 703 -13.35 15.40 -5.84
CA LEU A 703 -12.21 14.88 -6.58
C LEU A 703 -11.88 15.75 -7.81
N GLU A 704 -12.86 16.45 -8.39
CA GLU A 704 -12.63 17.35 -9.53
C GLU A 704 -11.77 18.55 -9.11
N SER A 705 -11.95 19.02 -7.87
CA SER A 705 -11.20 20.11 -7.25
C SER A 705 -9.76 19.75 -6.82
N HIS A 706 -9.40 18.45 -6.81
CA HIS A 706 -8.07 17.95 -6.40
C HIS A 706 -7.52 16.88 -7.36
N PRO A 707 -7.36 17.21 -8.65
CA PRO A 707 -7.21 16.22 -9.70
C PRO A 707 -5.82 15.55 -9.74
N ILE A 708 -4.76 16.16 -9.19
CA ILE A 708 -3.40 15.62 -9.21
C ILE A 708 -3.22 14.62 -8.06
N ALA A 709 -3.70 14.95 -6.86
CA ALA A 709 -3.73 14.06 -5.70
C ALA A 709 -4.66 12.87 -5.94
N ALA A 710 -5.88 13.11 -6.42
CA ALA A 710 -6.82 12.03 -6.75
C ALA A 710 -6.24 11.07 -7.81
N ARG A 711 -5.63 11.61 -8.88
CA ARG A 711 -5.00 10.82 -9.94
C ARG A 711 -3.81 10.02 -9.40
N TYR A 712 -2.91 10.64 -8.62
CA TYR A 712 -1.76 9.96 -8.01
C TYR A 712 -2.17 8.77 -7.14
N LEU A 713 -3.11 8.99 -6.21
CA LEU A 713 -3.60 7.93 -5.32
C LEU A 713 -4.28 6.80 -6.11
N ARG A 714 -5.02 7.12 -7.18
CA ARG A 714 -5.63 6.11 -8.06
C ARG A 714 -4.59 5.32 -8.87
N ILE A 715 -3.52 5.97 -9.35
CA ILE A 715 -2.40 5.29 -10.03
C ILE A 715 -1.73 4.29 -9.07
N MET A 716 -1.34 4.74 -7.88
CA MET A 716 -0.65 3.90 -6.90
C MET A 716 -1.54 2.75 -6.41
N GLN A 717 -2.82 3.02 -6.12
CA GLN A 717 -3.78 2.00 -5.74
C GLN A 717 -3.99 0.97 -6.86
N GLY A 718 -4.16 1.42 -8.10
CA GLY A 718 -4.36 0.54 -9.24
C GLY A 718 -3.16 -0.37 -9.52
N GLN A 719 -1.94 0.17 -9.45
CA GLN A 719 -0.71 -0.62 -9.59
C GLN A 719 -0.58 -1.66 -8.46
N PHE A 720 -0.78 -1.24 -7.20
CA PHE A 720 -0.68 -2.13 -6.04
C PHE A 720 -1.74 -3.26 -6.04
N LEU A 721 -2.97 -2.98 -6.50
CA LEU A 721 -4.03 -3.99 -6.58
C LEU A 721 -3.76 -5.03 -7.68
N ALA A 722 -3.24 -4.59 -8.83
CA ALA A 722 -2.83 -5.47 -9.92
C ALA A 722 -1.56 -6.29 -9.63
N ALA A 723 -0.71 -5.84 -8.71
CA ALA A 723 0.55 -6.49 -8.40
C ALA A 723 0.36 -7.97 -7.97
N THR A 724 1.12 -8.87 -8.61
CA THR A 724 1.19 -10.28 -8.24
C THR A 724 2.30 -10.54 -7.23
N ASP A 725 3.35 -9.70 -7.21
CA ASP A 725 4.41 -9.70 -6.21
C ASP A 725 4.40 -8.34 -5.50
N ARG A 726 3.98 -8.34 -4.22
CA ARG A 726 3.86 -7.10 -3.45
C ARG A 726 5.13 -6.67 -2.72
N SER A 727 6.19 -7.49 -2.75
CA SER A 727 7.53 -7.02 -2.39
C SER A 727 8.11 -6.05 -3.43
N ASP A 728 7.64 -6.14 -4.68
CA ASP A 728 8.13 -5.37 -5.84
C ASP A 728 6.98 -4.77 -6.68
N TRP A 729 5.90 -4.33 -6.01
CA TRP A 729 4.65 -3.93 -6.67
C TRP A 729 4.77 -2.73 -7.63
N LEU A 730 5.84 -1.92 -7.52
CA LEU A 730 6.08 -0.75 -8.36
C LEU A 730 6.69 -1.08 -9.74
N ASN A 731 7.12 -2.33 -9.97
CA ASN A 731 7.72 -2.73 -11.24
C ASN A 731 6.66 -3.14 -12.28
N ALA A 732 6.91 -2.77 -13.56
CA ALA A 732 6.03 -3.11 -14.68
C ALA A 732 5.97 -4.62 -14.92
N GLU A 733 7.14 -5.26 -14.87
CA GLU A 733 7.33 -6.70 -15.04
C GLU A 733 7.22 -7.39 -13.69
N GLN A 734 5.98 -7.70 -13.32
CA GLN A 734 5.67 -8.38 -12.07
C GLN A 734 6.14 -9.84 -12.13
N ARG A 735 6.83 -10.29 -11.08
CA ARG A 735 7.11 -11.71 -10.85
C ARG A 735 5.84 -12.42 -10.38
N GLN A 736 5.85 -13.75 -10.43
CA GLN A 736 4.84 -14.52 -9.72
C GLN A 736 5.16 -14.46 -8.23
N GLY A 737 4.50 -13.55 -7.50
CA GLY A 737 4.55 -13.51 -6.05
C GLY A 737 3.64 -14.56 -5.42
N GLN A 738 3.77 -14.69 -4.10
CA GLN A 738 2.95 -15.59 -3.29
C GLN A 738 1.74 -14.81 -2.76
N ARG A 739 0.54 -15.38 -2.95
CA ARG A 739 -0.66 -15.03 -2.19
C ARG A 739 -1.11 -16.30 -1.48
N HIS A 740 -1.08 -16.29 -0.16
CA HIS A 740 -1.38 -17.45 0.64
C HIS A 740 -2.89 -17.58 0.78
N THR A 741 -3.41 -18.76 0.47
CA THR A 741 -4.83 -19.06 0.68
C THR A 741 -4.99 -19.51 2.12
N ALA A 742 -5.63 -18.68 2.95
CA ALA A 742 -5.94 -19.05 4.32
C ALA A 742 -6.80 -20.33 4.36
N GLY A 743 -6.47 -21.23 5.29
CA GLY A 743 -7.42 -22.25 5.72
C GLY A 743 -8.63 -21.60 6.41
N ASP A 744 -9.73 -22.34 6.54
CA ASP A 744 -10.93 -21.85 7.23
C ASP A 744 -11.29 -22.82 8.36
N VAL A 745 -11.42 -22.30 9.58
CA VAL A 745 -11.79 -23.08 10.77
C VAL A 745 -13.25 -22.84 11.11
N GLN A 746 -14.02 -23.93 11.13
CA GLN A 746 -15.36 -23.93 11.71
C GLN A 746 -15.24 -23.65 13.20
N MET A 747 -15.75 -22.51 13.64
CA MET A 747 -15.75 -22.13 15.06
C MET A 747 -16.71 -23.05 15.82
N ASP A 748 -16.16 -23.86 16.72
CA ASP A 748 -16.93 -24.66 17.66
C ASP A 748 -17.71 -23.79 18.68
N ASP A 749 -18.71 -24.34 19.35
CA ASP A 749 -19.59 -23.58 20.26
C ASP A 749 -18.81 -22.91 21.42
N GLU A 750 -17.68 -23.52 21.83
CA GLU A 750 -16.78 -23.03 22.87
C GLU A 750 -16.00 -21.80 22.39
N LEU A 751 -15.33 -21.88 21.25
CA LEU A 751 -14.65 -20.75 20.62
C LEU A 751 -15.64 -19.61 20.30
N GLN A 752 -16.83 -19.94 19.81
CA GLN A 752 -17.85 -18.92 19.58
C GLN A 752 -18.32 -18.27 20.89
N GLN A 753 -18.43 -19.02 22.00
CA GLN A 753 -18.80 -18.46 23.29
C GLN A 753 -17.69 -17.56 23.86
N GLN A 754 -16.42 -17.99 23.80
CA GLN A 754 -15.28 -17.16 24.20
C GLN A 754 -15.27 -15.83 23.42
N LEU A 755 -15.42 -15.89 22.09
CA LEU A 755 -15.49 -14.70 21.25
C LEU A 755 -16.75 -13.85 21.52
N ARG A 756 -17.90 -14.44 21.87
CA ARG A 756 -19.09 -13.69 22.32
C ARG A 756 -18.83 -12.92 23.62
N GLU A 757 -18.19 -13.56 24.60
CA GLU A 757 -17.87 -12.97 25.91
C GLU A 757 -16.89 -11.78 25.80
N LEU A 758 -16.13 -11.72 24.70
CA LEU A 758 -15.20 -10.64 24.33
C LEU A 758 -15.80 -9.64 23.32
N GLY A 759 -17.10 -9.69 23.04
CA GLY A 759 -17.77 -8.80 22.09
C GLY A 759 -17.45 -9.01 20.61
N TYR A 760 -16.70 -10.06 20.25
CA TYR A 760 -16.31 -10.37 18.87
C TYR A 760 -17.38 -11.11 18.05
N LEU A 761 -18.32 -11.81 18.69
CA LEU A 761 -19.36 -12.60 18.03
C LEU A 761 -20.76 -12.38 18.65
N ASN A 762 -21.77 -12.99 18.02
CA ASN A 762 -23.20 -12.90 18.33
C ASN A 762 -23.79 -14.22 18.80
#